data_AF-A0A8D9GID5-F1
#
_entry.id   AF-A0A8D9GID5-F1
#
_cell.length_a   1.000
_cell.length_b   1.000
_cell.length_c   1.000
_cell.angle_alpha   90.00
_cell.angle_beta   90.00
_cell.angle_gamma   90.00
#
_symmetry.space_group_name_H-M   'P 1'
#
loop_
_entity.id
_entity.type
_entity.pdbx_description
1 polymer ?
#
loop_
_entity_poly.entity_id
_entity_poly.type
_entity_poly.pdbx_seq_one_letter_code
_entity_poly.pdbx_strand_id
1 'polypeptide(L)'
;MKSLASPPCLRLTPTTRRHLPSSACFTHGGIKSNSLSFSSSASGFASTLSVEKELRSSFVTDAVRHVTGSLMRGEGLRFAIVVARFNEVVTKLLLEGAIETFKKYSVREEDIQVIWVPGSFEIGVVAQRLGKSGNFHAVLCIGAVIRGDTTHYDAVANSAASGVLSAGINSGVPCIFGVLTCEDMDQALNRSGGKAGNKGAETALTAVSVHHYHQSFLLLEQRCTSMSTSENKVEIVDRAHKEEEKEEGGFLDKVKDFIHDIGEKIEGAIGFGKPTADVSAIHIPKINLERADIVVDVLVKNPNPVPIPLIDIDYLIESDGRKLVSGLIPDAGTIKAHGEETVKIPLTLIYDDIKSTYNDINPGMIIPYRIKVDLIVDVPVLGRLTLPLEKRGEIPIPKKPDVDIEKIKFQKFSLEETVAILHVRLENLNDFDLGVNDLDCEVWLSDVSIGKAEISDSIKLDKNGSGLINVPITFRPKDFGSALWDMIRGKGTGYTIKGNVDVDTPFGGMKLPIIKEGGETRLKKEDDDDDDEVIISSSLLLFYLIFGIFTGFGDVQNKTLVAEMEEKMLHMDINSMIGSSMPLGMMRIGTIIHNIEMNPGQGAKLVRAAGTNAKILKEPASGKCLIKLPSGDTRWINARCRATIGTVSNPSHGVKKLYKAGQSRWLGIRPKVRGVAMNPCDHPHGGGEGKSKSSGSRGRTSVSPWGKPCKGGYKSASVKKKKKRLAAREAKM
;
A
#
# COMPACT_ATOMS: atom_id res chain seq x y z
N MET A 1 -34.45 -58.63 -17.03
CA MET A 1 -35.17 -57.76 -17.99
C MET A 1 -34.73 -56.31 -17.77
N LYS A 2 -34.30 -55.66 -18.86
CA LYS A 2 -34.08 -54.22 -19.20
C LYS A 2 -34.21 -53.19 -18.05
N SER A 3 -33.22 -52.36 -17.68
CA SER A 3 -32.32 -51.40 -18.39
C SER A 3 -32.96 -50.06 -18.77
N LEU A 4 -32.40 -48.95 -18.24
CA LEU A 4 -32.07 -47.64 -18.87
C LEU A 4 -31.57 -46.72 -17.71
N ALA A 5 -30.27 -46.41 -17.53
CA ALA A 5 -29.26 -45.71 -18.33
C ALA A 5 -29.07 -44.24 -17.85
N SER A 6 -27.85 -43.92 -17.41
CA SER A 6 -27.28 -42.57 -17.36
C SER A 6 -25.81 -42.61 -17.85
N PRO A 7 -25.32 -41.58 -18.56
CA PRO A 7 -24.14 -41.69 -19.42
C PRO A 7 -22.79 -41.48 -18.69
N PRO A 8 -21.65 -41.91 -19.30
CA PRO A 8 -20.36 -42.01 -18.63
C PRO A 8 -19.45 -40.77 -18.74
N CYS A 9 -18.63 -40.58 -17.71
CA CYS A 9 -17.49 -39.65 -17.64
C CYS A 9 -16.41 -39.96 -18.69
N LEU A 10 -15.98 -38.92 -19.42
CA LEU A 10 -14.77 -38.93 -20.24
C LEU A 10 -13.52 -38.84 -19.35
N ARG A 11 -12.66 -39.86 -19.46
CA ARG A 11 -11.25 -39.87 -19.01
C ARG A 11 -10.40 -39.10 -20.02
N LEU A 12 -9.62 -38.13 -19.56
CA LEU A 12 -8.52 -37.55 -20.33
C LEU A 12 -7.24 -38.34 -20.04
N THR A 13 -6.65 -38.91 -21.10
CA THR A 13 -5.32 -39.54 -21.12
C THR A 13 -4.21 -38.51 -21.36
N PRO A 14 -2.98 -38.76 -20.90
CA PRO A 14 -1.90 -37.77 -20.95
C PRO A 14 -1.19 -37.76 -22.32
N THR A 15 -1.12 -36.60 -22.96
CA THR A 15 -0.32 -36.40 -24.18
C THR A 15 1.13 -36.04 -23.87
N THR A 16 2.00 -36.73 -24.59
CA THR A 16 3.46 -36.80 -24.55
C THR A 16 4.20 -35.50 -24.89
N ARG A 17 5.31 -35.29 -24.17
CA ARG A 17 6.45 -34.41 -24.49
C ARG A 17 6.91 -34.57 -25.94
N ARG A 18 7.19 -33.45 -26.62
CA ARG A 18 8.23 -33.37 -27.65
C ARG A 18 9.07 -32.10 -27.50
N HIS A 19 10.35 -32.28 -27.80
CA HIS A 19 11.50 -31.41 -27.63
C HIS A 19 11.45 -30.14 -28.50
N LEU A 20 11.91 -29.03 -27.92
CA LEU A 20 12.43 -27.86 -28.64
C LEU A 20 13.93 -28.07 -28.90
N PRO A 21 14.45 -27.75 -30.09
CA PRO A 21 15.85 -27.42 -30.27
C PRO A 21 16.04 -25.90 -30.44
N SER A 22 17.22 -25.47 -30.02
CA SER A 22 17.76 -24.11 -30.00
C SER A 22 18.41 -23.68 -31.32
N SER A 23 18.54 -22.35 -31.47
CA SER A 23 19.60 -21.58 -32.15
C SER A 23 19.81 -21.69 -33.67
N ALA A 24 19.65 -20.55 -34.38
CA ALA A 24 20.57 -20.04 -35.39
C ALA A 24 20.25 -18.57 -35.73
N CYS A 25 21.26 -17.84 -36.22
CA CYS A 25 21.40 -16.40 -36.33
C CYS A 25 21.38 -15.93 -37.82
N PHE A 26 21.38 -14.60 -38.02
CA PHE A 26 21.79 -13.80 -39.22
C PHE A 26 20.75 -13.31 -40.28
N THR A 27 20.63 -11.96 -40.31
CA THR A 27 20.69 -10.97 -41.43
C THR A 27 19.56 -10.60 -42.41
N HIS A 28 19.29 -9.27 -42.41
CA HIS A 28 19.17 -8.25 -43.49
C HIS A 28 18.40 -8.46 -44.82
N GLY A 29 17.65 -7.38 -45.17
CA GLY A 29 17.15 -6.99 -46.50
C GLY A 29 15.62 -7.05 -46.58
N GLY A 30 14.82 -5.99 -46.77
CA GLY A 30 14.97 -4.78 -47.57
C GLY A 30 14.32 -4.98 -48.94
N ILE A 31 13.08 -4.50 -49.18
CA ILE A 31 12.48 -4.28 -50.52
C ILE A 31 11.42 -3.16 -50.45
N LYS A 32 11.40 -2.38 -51.54
CA LYS A 32 10.78 -1.08 -51.79
C LYS A 32 9.30 -1.12 -52.23
N SER A 33 8.72 0.07 -52.11
CA SER A 33 7.55 0.65 -52.76
C SER A 33 7.30 0.28 -54.22
N ASN A 34 6.02 0.25 -54.62
CA ASN A 34 5.59 0.70 -55.94
C ASN A 34 4.24 1.42 -55.89
N SER A 35 4.26 2.60 -56.50
CA SER A 35 3.18 3.53 -56.82
C SER A 35 2.31 3.05 -57.99
N LEU A 36 1.03 3.41 -57.98
CA LEU A 36 0.22 3.56 -59.20
C LEU A 36 -0.67 4.81 -59.08
N SER A 37 -0.68 5.60 -60.14
CA SER A 37 -1.38 6.87 -60.36
C SER A 37 -2.31 6.78 -61.58
N PHE A 38 -3.02 7.88 -61.85
CA PHE A 38 -3.98 8.19 -62.94
C PHE A 38 -5.43 7.74 -62.70
N SER A 39 -6.48 8.52 -62.98
CA SER A 39 -6.62 9.77 -63.76
C SER A 39 -7.91 10.52 -63.43
N SER A 40 -7.85 11.83 -63.65
CA SER A 40 -8.89 12.87 -63.60
C SER A 40 -10.03 12.74 -64.63
N SER A 41 -11.20 13.29 -64.30
CA SER A 41 -12.12 13.93 -65.26
C SER A 41 -12.98 14.97 -64.52
N ALA A 42 -12.97 16.20 -65.01
CA ALA A 42 -13.67 17.36 -64.46
C ALA A 42 -14.68 17.91 -65.48
N SER A 43 -15.81 18.38 -64.98
CA SER A 43 -16.73 19.36 -65.59
C SER A 43 -17.74 19.71 -64.49
N GLY A 44 -18.04 20.93 -64.06
CA GLY A 44 -17.80 22.25 -64.64
C GLY A 44 -19.15 22.98 -64.70
N PHE A 45 -19.52 23.75 -63.68
CA PHE A 45 -20.45 24.88 -63.81
C PHE A 45 -20.15 25.96 -62.76
N ALA A 46 -19.81 27.13 -63.27
CA ALA A 46 -19.56 28.42 -62.61
C ALA A 46 -20.92 29.10 -62.28
N SER A 47 -21.11 30.20 -61.55
CA SER A 47 -20.28 31.22 -60.90
C SER A 47 -21.24 32.23 -60.27
N THR A 48 -20.94 32.77 -59.08
CA THR A 48 -20.98 34.23 -58.84
C THR A 48 -20.04 34.60 -57.69
N LEU A 49 -19.00 35.36 -58.04
CA LEU A 49 -17.98 36.06 -57.22
C LEU A 49 -18.62 37.30 -56.52
N SER A 50 -18.03 37.94 -55.49
CA SER A 50 -16.71 38.61 -55.45
C SER A 50 -16.31 38.97 -53.99
N VAL A 51 -15.09 38.63 -53.52
CA VAL A 51 -13.86 39.48 -53.40
C VAL A 51 -13.94 40.42 -52.18
N GLU A 52 -13.05 40.40 -51.17
CA GLU A 52 -11.61 40.66 -51.25
C GLU A 52 -10.80 40.21 -50.00
N LYS A 53 -9.48 40.12 -50.18
CA LYS A 53 -8.39 39.70 -49.28
C LYS A 53 -8.19 40.59 -48.05
N GLU A 54 -7.72 39.99 -46.94
CA GLU A 54 -6.43 40.41 -46.34
C GLU A 54 -5.82 39.35 -45.40
N LEU A 55 -4.51 39.13 -45.56
CA LEU A 55 -3.66 38.35 -44.67
C LEU A 55 -3.54 39.05 -43.31
N ARG A 56 -3.84 38.33 -42.22
CA ARG A 56 -3.18 38.54 -40.92
C ARG A 56 -2.86 37.19 -40.31
N SER A 57 -1.57 36.95 -40.13
CA SER A 57 -1.02 35.86 -39.33
C SER A 57 -1.42 36.06 -37.87
N SER A 58 -2.32 35.22 -37.37
CA SER A 58 -2.55 35.06 -35.93
C SER A 58 -1.96 33.72 -35.50
N PHE A 59 -0.92 33.79 -34.68
CA PHE A 59 -0.49 32.67 -33.86
C PHE A 59 -1.68 32.28 -32.97
N VAL A 60 -2.27 31.12 -33.24
CA VAL A 60 -3.31 30.54 -32.40
C VAL A 60 -2.61 29.86 -31.23
N THR A 61 -2.85 30.34 -30.02
CA THR A 61 -2.49 29.65 -28.77
C THR A 61 -3.23 28.32 -28.72
N ASP A 62 -2.53 27.25 -28.36
CA ASP A 62 -3.11 25.91 -28.26
C ASP A 62 -4.21 25.91 -27.18
N ALA A 63 -5.46 25.83 -27.62
CA ALA A 63 -6.63 25.96 -26.75
C ALA A 63 -6.75 24.74 -25.81
N VAL A 64 -6.99 24.99 -24.52
CA VAL A 64 -7.33 23.94 -23.53
C VAL A 64 -8.56 23.17 -24.01
N ARG A 65 -8.41 21.87 -24.25
CA ARG A 65 -9.51 20.99 -24.68
C ARG A 65 -10.24 20.43 -23.46
N HIS A 66 -11.43 20.96 -23.18
CA HIS A 66 -12.32 20.39 -22.18
C HIS A 66 -13.02 19.14 -22.75
N VAL A 67 -12.78 17.98 -22.15
CA VAL A 67 -13.57 16.77 -22.41
C VAL A 67 -14.66 16.70 -21.35
N THR A 68 -15.87 17.12 -21.70
CA THR A 68 -17.04 16.99 -20.84
C THR A 68 -17.93 15.85 -21.35
N GLY A 69 -18.34 14.96 -20.45
CA GLY A 69 -19.30 13.91 -20.77
C GLY A 69 -20.67 14.54 -20.94
N SER A 70 -21.20 14.55 -22.16
CA SER A 70 -22.58 14.97 -22.38
C SER A 70 -23.51 13.88 -21.85
N LEU A 71 -24.47 14.24 -20.99
CA LEU A 71 -25.54 13.37 -20.47
C LEU A 71 -26.55 13.06 -21.60
N MET A 72 -26.07 12.35 -22.63
CA MET A 72 -26.90 11.92 -23.76
C MET A 72 -27.29 10.45 -23.59
N ARG A 73 -28.45 10.13 -24.17
CA ARG A 73 -29.16 8.85 -24.11
C ARG A 73 -28.21 7.66 -24.22
N GLY A 74 -28.34 6.66 -23.33
CA GLY A 74 -27.55 5.43 -23.31
C GLY A 74 -27.94 4.40 -24.37
N GLU A 75 -28.51 4.83 -25.49
CA GLU A 75 -28.94 3.94 -26.58
C GLU A 75 -27.72 3.22 -27.18
N GLY A 76 -27.77 1.89 -27.23
CA GLY A 76 -26.69 1.05 -27.78
C GLY A 76 -25.56 0.70 -26.79
N LEU A 77 -25.62 1.15 -25.54
CA LEU A 77 -24.64 0.80 -24.51
C LEU A 77 -25.02 -0.50 -23.79
N ARG A 78 -24.06 -1.42 -23.72
CA ARG A 78 -24.17 -2.69 -22.99
C ARG A 78 -23.52 -2.62 -21.61
N PHE A 79 -24.25 -2.99 -20.58
CA PHE A 79 -23.81 -2.95 -19.19
C PHE A 79 -23.90 -4.33 -18.53
N ALA A 80 -22.95 -4.63 -17.65
CA ALA A 80 -23.07 -5.76 -16.74
C ALA A 80 -23.30 -5.26 -15.32
N ILE A 81 -24.15 -5.94 -14.55
CA ILE A 81 -24.39 -5.63 -13.14
C ILE A 81 -24.02 -6.88 -12.33
N VAL A 82 -23.03 -6.76 -11.45
CA VAL A 82 -22.62 -7.80 -10.51
C VAL A 82 -23.23 -7.48 -9.16
N VAL A 83 -24.09 -8.37 -8.66
CA VAL A 83 -24.87 -8.13 -7.43
C VAL A 83 -24.54 -9.17 -6.37
N ALA A 84 -24.15 -8.72 -5.18
CA ALA A 84 -23.99 -9.61 -4.03
C ALA A 84 -25.35 -10.09 -3.50
N ARG A 85 -25.46 -11.39 -3.23
CA ARG A 85 -26.62 -12.01 -2.56
C ARG A 85 -26.65 -11.75 -1.06
N PHE A 86 -25.49 -11.53 -0.43
CA PHE A 86 -25.45 -11.16 0.97
C PHE A 86 -26.14 -9.80 1.18
N ASN A 87 -27.02 -9.71 2.18
CA ASN A 87 -27.93 -8.58 2.40
C ASN A 87 -28.90 -8.30 1.21
N GLU A 88 -29.50 -9.37 0.66
CA GLU A 88 -30.40 -9.30 -0.50
C GLU A 88 -31.56 -8.29 -0.36
N VAL A 89 -32.07 -8.10 0.85
CA VAL A 89 -33.13 -7.11 1.15
C VAL A 89 -32.71 -5.69 0.74
N VAL A 90 -31.42 -5.37 0.82
CA VAL A 90 -30.85 -4.08 0.41
C VAL A 90 -30.37 -4.14 -1.03
N THR A 91 -29.61 -5.17 -1.41
CA THR A 91 -28.98 -5.23 -2.75
C THR A 91 -29.98 -5.38 -3.88
N LYS A 92 -31.14 -5.99 -3.63
CA LYS A 92 -32.24 -6.07 -4.60
C LYS A 92 -32.84 -4.68 -4.88
N LEU A 93 -33.05 -3.86 -3.85
CA LEU A 93 -33.55 -2.50 -4.02
C LEU A 93 -32.55 -1.60 -4.75
N LEU A 94 -31.25 -1.78 -4.51
CA LEU A 94 -30.20 -1.10 -5.27
C LEU A 94 -30.20 -1.53 -6.75
N LEU A 95 -30.35 -2.82 -7.02
CA LEU A 95 -30.47 -3.34 -8.39
C LEU A 95 -31.69 -2.78 -9.11
N GLU A 96 -32.85 -2.74 -8.45
CA GLU A 96 -34.08 -2.18 -9.01
C GLU A 96 -33.89 -0.70 -9.38
N GLY A 97 -33.32 0.10 -8.47
CA GLY A 97 -33.00 1.52 -8.75
C GLY A 97 -32.00 1.72 -9.90
N ALA A 98 -31.02 0.81 -10.05
CA ALA A 98 -30.09 0.84 -11.17
C ALA A 98 -30.79 0.55 -12.51
N ILE A 99 -31.66 -0.47 -12.55
CA ILE A 99 -32.41 -0.84 -13.76
C ILE A 99 -33.40 0.27 -14.15
N GLU A 100 -34.12 0.86 -13.19
CA GLU A 100 -35.02 1.98 -13.45
C GLU A 100 -34.28 3.19 -14.02
N THR A 101 -33.09 3.48 -13.50
CA THR A 101 -32.24 4.56 -14.00
C THR A 101 -31.79 4.27 -15.43
N PHE A 102 -31.35 3.05 -15.72
CA PHE A 102 -31.01 2.66 -17.09
C PHE A 102 -32.18 2.80 -18.07
N LYS A 103 -33.39 2.43 -17.65
CA LYS A 103 -34.62 2.64 -18.44
C LYS A 103 -34.87 4.12 -18.70
N LYS A 104 -34.71 4.98 -17.68
CA LYS A 104 -34.86 6.44 -17.79
C LYS A 104 -33.89 7.05 -18.80
N TYR A 105 -32.68 6.50 -18.91
CA TYR A 105 -31.66 6.94 -19.88
C TYR A 105 -31.67 6.15 -21.19
N SER A 106 -32.76 5.44 -21.53
CA SER A 106 -32.96 4.75 -22.82
C SER A 106 -31.97 3.60 -23.10
N VAL A 107 -31.44 2.95 -22.06
CA VAL A 107 -30.72 1.67 -22.19
C VAL A 107 -31.75 0.54 -22.30
N ARG A 108 -31.61 -0.32 -23.31
CA ARG A 108 -32.53 -1.45 -23.50
C ARG A 108 -32.24 -2.54 -22.47
N GLU A 109 -33.30 -3.19 -21.99
CA GLU A 109 -33.18 -4.24 -20.96
C GLU A 109 -32.38 -5.46 -21.46
N GLU A 110 -32.41 -5.73 -22.77
CA GLU A 110 -31.61 -6.78 -23.44
C GLU A 110 -30.10 -6.49 -23.46
N ASP A 111 -29.69 -5.23 -23.28
CA ASP A 111 -28.29 -4.81 -23.24
C ASP A 111 -27.74 -4.81 -21.79
N ILE A 112 -28.54 -5.22 -20.81
CA ILE A 112 -28.18 -5.28 -19.39
C ILE A 112 -28.07 -6.75 -18.96
N GLN A 113 -26.89 -7.16 -18.49
CA GLN A 113 -26.69 -8.51 -17.94
C GLN A 113 -26.46 -8.47 -16.42
N VAL A 114 -27.37 -9.09 -15.67
CA VAL A 114 -27.27 -9.18 -14.20
C VAL A 114 -26.68 -10.52 -13.77
N ILE A 115 -25.66 -10.48 -12.92
CA ILE A 115 -24.91 -11.66 -12.44
C ILE A 115 -24.84 -11.62 -10.92
N TRP A 116 -25.36 -12.67 -10.29
CA TRP A 116 -25.38 -12.79 -8.84
C TRP A 116 -24.15 -13.51 -8.30
N VAL A 117 -23.53 -12.93 -7.28
CA VAL A 117 -22.38 -13.49 -6.56
C VAL A 117 -22.71 -13.72 -5.08
N PRO A 118 -21.99 -14.60 -4.36
CA PRO A 118 -22.32 -14.93 -2.97
C PRO A 118 -22.28 -13.73 -2.02
N GLY A 119 -21.24 -12.90 -2.08
CA GLY A 119 -21.11 -11.70 -1.25
C GLY A 119 -20.27 -10.60 -1.92
N SER A 120 -20.12 -9.47 -1.24
CA SER A 120 -19.40 -8.31 -1.76
C SER A 120 -17.91 -8.57 -2.04
N PHE A 121 -17.33 -9.58 -1.37
CA PHE A 121 -15.94 -9.97 -1.54
C PHE A 121 -15.65 -10.55 -2.94
N GLU A 122 -16.60 -11.30 -3.53
CA GLU A 122 -16.44 -11.92 -4.84
C GLU A 122 -16.69 -10.97 -6.02
N ILE A 123 -17.27 -9.78 -5.77
CA ILE A 123 -17.67 -8.84 -6.83
C ILE A 123 -16.49 -8.48 -7.73
N GLY A 124 -15.34 -8.10 -7.15
CA GLY A 124 -14.17 -7.66 -7.92
C GLY A 124 -13.64 -8.70 -8.92
N VAL A 125 -13.60 -9.97 -8.52
CA VAL A 125 -13.12 -11.07 -9.39
C VAL A 125 -14.05 -11.28 -10.58
N VAL A 126 -15.37 -11.22 -10.35
CA VAL A 126 -16.36 -11.38 -11.42
C VAL A 126 -16.39 -10.15 -12.33
N ALA A 127 -16.33 -8.95 -11.75
CA ALA A 127 -16.26 -7.69 -12.50
C ALA A 127 -15.04 -7.65 -13.44
N GLN A 128 -13.87 -8.06 -12.96
CA GLN A 128 -12.66 -8.11 -13.79
C GLN A 128 -12.83 -9.06 -14.98
N ARG A 129 -13.45 -10.23 -14.76
CA ARG A 129 -13.68 -11.21 -15.81
C ARG A 129 -14.67 -10.70 -16.86
N LEU A 130 -15.69 -9.96 -16.44
CA LEU A 130 -16.67 -9.33 -17.33
C LEU A 130 -16.06 -8.19 -18.12
N GLY A 131 -15.27 -7.32 -17.49
CA GLY A 131 -14.54 -6.26 -18.20
C GLY A 131 -13.60 -6.83 -19.27
N LYS A 132 -12.81 -7.87 -18.92
CA LYS A 132 -11.91 -8.55 -19.88
C LYS A 132 -12.61 -9.28 -21.02
N SER A 133 -13.92 -9.53 -20.93
CA SER A 133 -14.66 -10.19 -22.00
C SER A 133 -14.86 -9.31 -23.23
N GLY A 134 -14.70 -7.99 -23.10
CA GLY A 134 -14.92 -7.02 -24.19
C GLY A 134 -16.39 -6.84 -24.59
N ASN A 135 -17.32 -7.52 -23.91
CA ASN A 135 -18.75 -7.48 -24.24
C ASN A 135 -19.50 -6.30 -23.61
N PHE A 136 -18.93 -5.66 -22.59
CA PHE A 136 -19.59 -4.61 -21.83
C PHE A 136 -18.80 -3.31 -21.86
N HIS A 137 -19.52 -2.20 -21.87
CA HIS A 137 -18.98 -0.85 -21.92
C HIS A 137 -18.70 -0.30 -20.51
N ALA A 138 -19.43 -0.77 -19.51
CA ALA A 138 -19.13 -0.58 -18.09
C ALA A 138 -19.73 -1.73 -17.26
N VAL A 139 -19.17 -1.93 -16.06
CA VAL A 139 -19.62 -2.93 -15.09
C VAL A 139 -20.04 -2.23 -13.79
N LEU A 140 -21.25 -2.51 -13.32
CA LEU A 140 -21.78 -1.99 -12.06
C LEU A 140 -21.58 -3.03 -10.97
N CYS A 141 -20.98 -2.61 -9.86
CA CYS A 141 -20.64 -3.49 -8.75
C CYS A 141 -21.55 -3.16 -7.56
N ILE A 142 -22.65 -3.89 -7.40
CA ILE A 142 -23.65 -3.65 -6.37
C ILE A 142 -23.48 -4.63 -5.20
N GLY A 143 -23.40 -4.10 -3.99
CA GLY A 143 -23.35 -4.91 -2.78
C GLY A 143 -23.76 -4.12 -1.54
N ALA A 144 -23.88 -4.81 -0.41
CA ALA A 144 -24.12 -4.18 0.88
C ALA A 144 -23.38 -4.95 1.97
N VAL A 145 -22.47 -4.27 2.65
CA VAL A 145 -21.73 -4.74 3.82
C VAL A 145 -22.23 -3.91 5.00
N ILE A 146 -22.76 -4.58 6.02
CA ILE A 146 -23.34 -3.95 7.21
C ILE A 146 -22.50 -4.39 8.41
N ARG A 147 -22.13 -3.46 9.29
CA ARG A 147 -21.27 -3.77 10.44
C ARG A 147 -21.97 -4.76 11.37
N GLY A 148 -21.22 -5.75 11.83
CA GLY A 148 -21.62 -6.69 12.86
C GLY A 148 -20.65 -6.66 14.04
N ASP A 149 -20.71 -7.65 14.91
CA ASP A 149 -19.96 -7.65 16.18
C ASP A 149 -18.42 -7.78 16.06
N THR A 150 -17.90 -7.91 14.84
CA THR A 150 -16.48 -8.18 14.60
C THR A 150 -15.89 -7.26 13.55
N THR A 151 -14.57 -7.12 13.55
CA THR A 151 -13.78 -6.38 12.54
C THR A 151 -13.81 -7.02 11.13
N HIS A 152 -14.56 -8.11 10.95
CA HIS A 152 -14.76 -8.73 9.63
C HIS A 152 -15.37 -7.75 8.62
N TYR A 153 -16.20 -6.82 9.08
CA TYR A 153 -16.77 -5.75 8.28
C TYR A 153 -15.68 -4.97 7.51
N ASP A 154 -14.66 -4.48 8.20
CA ASP A 154 -13.62 -3.63 7.61
C ASP A 154 -12.80 -4.42 6.57
N ALA A 155 -12.52 -5.70 6.86
CA ALA A 155 -11.82 -6.59 5.93
C ALA A 155 -12.61 -6.81 4.63
N VAL A 156 -13.93 -7.03 4.72
CA VAL A 156 -14.78 -7.26 3.55
C VAL A 156 -15.03 -5.97 2.77
N ALA A 157 -15.30 -4.86 3.45
CA ALA A 157 -15.52 -3.55 2.83
C ALA A 157 -14.27 -3.08 2.04
N ASN A 158 -13.10 -3.13 2.67
CA ASN A 158 -11.84 -2.71 2.04
C ASN A 158 -11.45 -3.62 0.87
N SER A 159 -11.68 -4.94 1.02
CA SER A 159 -11.41 -5.89 -0.06
C SER A 159 -12.36 -5.72 -1.24
N ALA A 160 -13.63 -5.41 -1.00
CA ALA A 160 -14.61 -5.14 -2.06
C ALA A 160 -14.25 -3.85 -2.82
N ALA A 161 -13.93 -2.76 -2.12
CA ALA A 161 -13.52 -1.49 -2.74
C ALA A 161 -12.25 -1.66 -3.59
N SER A 162 -11.20 -2.26 -3.00
CA SER A 162 -9.94 -2.54 -3.69
C SER A 162 -10.13 -3.47 -4.89
N GLY A 163 -10.97 -4.49 -4.74
CA GLY A 163 -11.27 -5.46 -5.80
C GLY A 163 -11.98 -4.85 -7.00
N VAL A 164 -12.92 -3.93 -6.77
CA VAL A 164 -13.64 -3.22 -7.85
C VAL A 164 -12.72 -2.24 -8.57
N LEU A 165 -11.92 -1.47 -7.84
CA LEU A 165 -10.94 -0.54 -8.44
C LEU A 165 -9.92 -1.30 -9.30
N SER A 166 -9.35 -2.38 -8.76
CA SER A 166 -8.40 -3.23 -9.47
C SER A 166 -9.02 -3.89 -10.70
N ALA A 167 -10.31 -4.25 -10.65
CA ALA A 167 -11.03 -4.80 -11.80
C ALA A 167 -11.13 -3.77 -12.94
N GLY A 168 -11.42 -2.50 -12.63
CA GLY A 168 -11.49 -1.42 -13.61
C GLY A 168 -10.15 -1.20 -14.31
N ILE A 169 -9.09 -0.99 -13.52
CA ILE A 169 -7.73 -0.74 -14.04
C ILE A 169 -7.25 -1.91 -14.91
N ASN A 170 -7.40 -3.15 -14.44
CA ASN A 170 -6.85 -4.33 -15.13
C ASN A 170 -7.66 -4.81 -16.34
N SER A 171 -8.91 -4.37 -16.48
CA SER A 171 -9.75 -4.73 -17.62
C SER A 171 -9.82 -3.63 -18.67
N GLY A 172 -9.48 -2.38 -18.32
CA GLY A 172 -9.67 -1.21 -19.19
C GLY A 172 -11.14 -0.85 -19.38
N VAL A 173 -12.06 -1.50 -18.65
CA VAL A 173 -13.50 -1.23 -18.68
C VAL A 173 -13.90 -0.60 -17.34
N PRO A 174 -14.59 0.56 -17.35
CA PRO A 174 -15.03 1.21 -16.11
C PRO A 174 -15.86 0.26 -15.22
N CYS A 175 -15.37 0.04 -13.99
CA CYS A 175 -16.05 -0.73 -12.96
C CYS A 175 -16.52 0.22 -11.87
N ILE A 176 -17.83 0.48 -11.79
CA ILE A 176 -18.39 1.50 -10.90
C ILE A 176 -18.73 0.89 -9.55
N PHE A 177 -18.23 1.51 -8.48
CA PHE A 177 -18.40 1.04 -7.11
C PHE A 177 -19.77 1.46 -6.54
N GLY A 178 -20.67 0.49 -6.40
CA GLY A 178 -22.00 0.63 -5.79
C GLY A 178 -22.20 -0.29 -4.58
N VAL A 179 -21.14 -0.54 -3.80
CA VAL A 179 -21.22 -1.36 -2.57
C VAL A 179 -21.45 -0.45 -1.37
N LEU A 180 -22.58 -0.62 -0.69
CA LEU A 180 -22.86 0.09 0.55
C LEU A 180 -22.01 -0.45 1.69
N THR A 181 -21.39 0.45 2.45
CA THR A 181 -20.66 0.16 3.69
C THR A 181 -21.36 0.93 4.79
N CYS A 182 -22.19 0.24 5.58
CA CYS A 182 -23.05 0.87 6.58
C CYS A 182 -22.80 0.28 7.97
N GLU A 183 -23.00 1.11 9.00
CA GLU A 183 -22.89 0.74 10.40
C GLU A 183 -24.10 -0.10 10.85
N ASP A 184 -25.28 0.17 10.30
CA ASP A 184 -26.52 -0.53 10.63
C ASP A 184 -27.43 -0.75 9.40
N MET A 185 -28.49 -1.55 9.60
CA MET A 185 -29.44 -1.91 8.55
C MET A 185 -30.32 -0.72 8.14
N ASP A 186 -30.65 0.18 9.05
CA ASP A 186 -31.50 1.34 8.76
C ASP A 186 -30.78 2.34 7.85
N GLN A 187 -29.48 2.52 8.05
CA GLN A 187 -28.60 3.31 7.21
C GLN A 187 -28.53 2.73 5.78
N ALA A 188 -28.49 1.40 5.66
CA ALA A 188 -28.48 0.69 4.39
C ALA A 188 -29.83 0.81 3.65
N LEU A 189 -30.95 0.67 4.36
CA LEU A 189 -32.30 0.86 3.81
C LEU A 189 -32.54 2.31 3.37
N ASN A 190 -32.10 3.29 4.16
CA ASN A 190 -32.21 4.70 3.81
C ASN A 190 -31.46 5.07 2.52
N ARG A 191 -30.40 4.32 2.16
CA ARG A 191 -29.56 4.51 0.96
C ARG A 191 -29.94 3.61 -0.21
N SER A 192 -30.92 2.73 -0.05
CA SER A 192 -31.40 1.82 -1.09
C SER A 192 -32.82 2.14 -1.55
N GLY A 193 -33.23 3.42 -1.48
CA GLY A 193 -34.57 3.88 -1.86
C GLY A 193 -35.35 4.53 -0.72
N GLY A 194 -34.74 4.70 0.46
CA GLY A 194 -35.30 5.51 1.55
C GLY A 194 -34.94 7.00 1.44
N LYS A 195 -34.77 7.65 2.59
CA LYS A 195 -34.62 9.12 2.67
C LYS A 195 -33.37 9.69 1.97
N ALA A 196 -32.31 8.90 1.86
CA ALA A 196 -31.04 9.31 1.27
C ALA A 196 -30.92 8.90 -0.21
N GLY A 197 -32.05 8.59 -0.86
CA GLY A 197 -32.09 8.15 -2.25
C GLY A 197 -31.67 6.70 -2.43
N ASN A 198 -31.38 6.33 -3.68
CA ASN A 198 -30.96 4.99 -4.06
C ASN A 198 -29.56 5.02 -4.67
N LYS A 199 -28.57 4.47 -3.95
CA LYS A 199 -27.18 4.46 -4.43
C LYS A 199 -26.96 3.57 -5.65
N GLY A 200 -27.82 2.60 -5.90
CA GLY A 200 -27.82 1.84 -7.16
C GLY A 200 -28.19 2.70 -8.37
N ALA A 201 -29.16 3.60 -8.21
CA ALA A 201 -29.53 4.58 -9.24
C ALA A 201 -28.37 5.55 -9.56
N GLU A 202 -27.71 6.09 -8.53
CA GLU A 202 -26.53 6.95 -8.69
C GLU A 202 -25.36 6.23 -9.39
N THR A 203 -25.14 4.96 -9.02
CA THR A 203 -24.12 4.09 -9.64
C THR A 203 -24.40 3.89 -11.13
N ALA A 204 -25.66 3.65 -11.51
CA ALA A 204 -26.06 3.49 -12.91
C ALA A 204 -25.90 4.77 -13.72
N LEU A 205 -26.28 5.92 -13.15
CA LEU A 205 -26.08 7.22 -13.78
C LEU A 205 -24.58 7.49 -14.02
N THR A 206 -23.75 7.18 -13.02
CA THR A 206 -22.30 7.32 -13.13
C THR A 206 -21.74 6.44 -14.25
N ALA A 207 -22.24 5.21 -14.41
CA ALA A 207 -21.79 4.30 -15.47
C ALA A 207 -22.08 4.84 -16.88
N VAL A 208 -23.25 5.45 -17.09
CA VAL A 208 -23.62 6.08 -18.36
C VAL A 208 -22.70 7.26 -18.66
N SER A 209 -22.43 8.10 -17.66
CA SER A 209 -21.55 9.28 -17.81
C SER A 209 -20.10 8.88 -18.09
N VAL A 210 -19.54 7.97 -17.29
CA VAL A 210 -18.12 7.56 -17.39
C VAL A 210 -17.80 6.90 -18.73
N HIS A 211 -18.75 6.17 -19.33
CA HIS A 211 -18.54 5.62 -20.66
C HIS A 211 -18.33 6.71 -21.74
N HIS A 212 -19.11 7.79 -21.69
CA HIS A 212 -18.99 8.91 -22.64
C HIS A 212 -17.63 9.61 -22.53
N TYR A 213 -17.07 9.71 -21.33
CA TYR A 213 -15.70 10.18 -21.12
C TYR A 213 -14.67 9.25 -21.77
N HIS A 214 -14.81 7.95 -21.55
CA HIS A 214 -13.87 6.95 -22.10
C HIS A 214 -13.87 6.91 -23.63
N GLN A 215 -15.04 7.04 -24.28
CA GLN A 215 -15.13 7.15 -25.75
C GLN A 215 -14.46 8.42 -26.28
N SER A 216 -14.70 9.55 -25.61
CA SER A 216 -14.11 10.84 -26.01
C SER A 216 -12.58 10.82 -25.89
N PHE A 217 -12.05 10.11 -24.89
CA PHE A 217 -10.62 9.91 -24.70
C PHE A 217 -9.99 9.04 -25.81
N LEU A 218 -10.61 7.92 -26.15
CA LEU A 218 -10.13 7.03 -27.23
C LEU A 218 -10.11 7.72 -28.60
N LEU A 219 -11.11 8.57 -28.90
CA LEU A 219 -11.14 9.37 -30.13
C LEU A 219 -10.02 10.43 -30.17
N LEU A 220 -9.59 10.93 -29.03
CA LEU A 220 -8.45 11.86 -28.93
C LEU A 220 -7.12 11.15 -29.16
N GLU A 221 -6.92 9.95 -28.59
CA GLU A 221 -5.69 9.15 -28.80
C GLU A 221 -5.47 8.78 -30.27
N GLN A 222 -6.54 8.42 -30.99
CA GLN A 222 -6.48 8.11 -32.43
C GLN A 222 -6.13 9.33 -33.29
N ARG A 223 -6.52 10.54 -32.89
CA ARG A 223 -6.13 11.78 -33.58
C ARG A 223 -4.68 12.17 -33.28
N CYS A 224 -4.21 12.03 -32.04
CA CYS A 224 -2.84 12.33 -31.68
C CYS A 224 -1.83 11.38 -32.36
N THR A 225 -2.19 10.10 -32.56
CA THR A 225 -1.36 9.14 -33.31
C THR A 225 -1.26 9.44 -34.81
N SER A 226 -2.19 10.22 -35.38
CA SER A 226 -2.09 10.70 -36.77
C SER A 226 -1.20 11.94 -36.93
N MET A 227 -0.95 12.70 -35.86
CA MET A 227 -0.12 13.91 -35.86
C MET A 227 1.39 13.64 -35.68
N SER A 228 1.79 12.44 -35.25
CA SER A 228 3.20 12.10 -34.98
C SER A 228 4.04 11.78 -36.23
N THR A 229 3.54 12.01 -37.45
CA THR A 229 4.26 11.75 -38.72
C THR A 229 4.78 12.99 -39.45
N SER A 230 4.75 14.18 -38.84
CA SER A 230 5.37 15.39 -39.42
C SER A 230 6.31 16.05 -38.42
N GLU A 231 7.61 15.76 -38.54
CA GLU A 231 8.68 16.51 -37.87
C GLU A 231 8.85 17.87 -38.57
N ASN A 232 8.68 18.97 -37.82
CA ASN A 232 9.24 20.26 -38.22
C ASN A 232 10.06 20.81 -37.05
N LYS A 233 11.35 21.01 -37.35
CA LYS A 233 12.43 21.49 -36.51
C LYS A 233 12.34 23.02 -36.42
N VAL A 234 12.42 23.60 -35.22
CA VAL A 234 12.57 25.06 -35.05
C VAL A 234 13.83 25.35 -34.23
N GLU A 235 14.73 26.12 -34.81
CA GLU A 235 15.95 26.64 -34.20
C GLU A 235 15.65 27.81 -33.26
N ILE A 236 16.35 27.86 -32.13
CA ILE A 236 16.31 28.94 -31.16
C ILE A 236 17.38 29.97 -31.55
N VAL A 237 16.98 31.23 -31.73
CA VAL A 237 17.90 32.37 -31.87
C VAL A 237 17.68 33.30 -30.68
N ASP A 238 18.68 33.36 -29.81
CA ASP A 238 18.76 34.31 -28.71
C ASP A 238 18.91 35.74 -29.23
N ARG A 239 18.06 36.65 -28.74
CA ARG A 239 18.32 38.09 -28.80
C ARG A 239 17.89 38.75 -27.51
N ALA A 240 18.90 39.16 -26.74
CA ALA A 240 18.78 40.06 -25.61
C ALA A 240 18.39 41.47 -26.08
N HIS A 241 17.35 42.06 -25.49
CA HIS A 241 17.18 43.50 -25.42
C HIS A 241 16.55 43.88 -24.06
N LYS A 242 17.14 44.93 -23.47
CA LYS A 242 16.73 45.62 -22.26
C LYS A 242 15.33 46.22 -22.41
N GLU A 243 14.48 46.09 -21.40
CA GLU A 243 13.26 46.86 -21.26
C GLU A 243 13.41 47.87 -20.13
N GLU A 244 13.29 49.15 -20.50
CA GLU A 244 12.97 50.27 -19.61
C GLU A 244 11.45 50.35 -19.45
N GLU A 245 11.01 50.66 -18.24
CA GLU A 245 9.62 50.86 -17.85
C GLU A 245 8.93 51.98 -18.65
N LYS A 246 7.78 51.65 -19.26
CA LYS A 246 6.69 52.60 -19.55
C LYS A 246 5.36 51.85 -19.60
N GLU A 247 4.52 52.11 -18.61
CA GLU A 247 3.12 51.69 -18.60
C GLU A 247 2.31 52.47 -19.66
N GLU A 248 1.76 51.76 -20.65
CA GLU A 248 0.64 52.24 -21.46
C GLU A 248 -0.61 51.41 -21.12
N GLY A 249 -1.63 52.11 -20.63
CA GLY A 249 -2.91 51.55 -20.20
C GLY A 249 -3.63 50.78 -21.30
N GLY A 250 -3.78 49.47 -21.06
CA GLY A 250 -4.50 48.56 -21.92
C GLY A 250 -6.01 48.63 -21.73
N PHE A 251 -6.73 48.23 -22.76
CA PHE A 251 -8.20 48.11 -22.94
C PHE A 251 -9.04 47.71 -21.70
N LEU A 252 -8.46 47.06 -20.68
CA LEU A 252 -9.14 46.68 -19.43
C LEU A 252 -9.46 47.86 -18.48
N ASP A 253 -8.66 48.93 -18.48
CA ASP A 253 -8.95 50.10 -17.63
C ASP A 253 -10.13 50.91 -18.19
N LYS A 254 -10.26 50.99 -19.52
CA LYS A 254 -11.43 51.62 -20.18
C LYS A 254 -12.74 50.87 -19.95
N VAL A 255 -12.68 49.56 -19.65
CA VAL A 255 -13.86 48.75 -19.33
C VAL A 255 -14.21 48.86 -17.84
N LYS A 256 -13.22 49.03 -16.95
CA LYS A 256 -13.47 49.36 -15.54
C LYS A 256 -14.12 50.73 -15.39
N ASP A 257 -13.66 51.75 -16.12
CA ASP A 257 -14.23 53.09 -16.10
C ASP A 257 -15.67 53.12 -16.65
N PHE A 258 -15.97 52.32 -17.68
CA PHE A 258 -17.32 52.23 -18.27
C PHE A 258 -18.33 51.51 -17.35
N ILE A 259 -17.88 50.54 -16.55
CA ILE A 259 -18.72 49.84 -15.55
C ILE A 259 -18.95 50.71 -14.31
N HIS A 260 -18.01 51.61 -13.99
CA HIS A 260 -18.18 52.59 -12.91
C HIS A 260 -19.25 53.67 -13.26
N ASP A 261 -19.31 54.10 -14.52
CA ASP A 261 -20.17 55.19 -15.00
C ASP A 261 -21.68 54.82 -15.13
N ILE A 262 -21.99 53.51 -15.17
CA ILE A 262 -23.37 52.99 -15.16
C ILE A 262 -23.84 52.67 -13.73
N GLY A 263 -22.91 52.34 -12.82
CA GLY A 263 -23.19 52.10 -11.40
C GLY A 263 -23.61 53.37 -10.64
N GLU A 264 -22.92 54.49 -10.89
CA GLU A 264 -23.23 55.79 -10.23
C GLU A 264 -24.63 56.33 -10.57
N LYS A 265 -25.23 55.93 -11.70
CA LYS A 265 -26.59 56.37 -12.08
C LYS A 265 -27.71 55.60 -11.40
N ILE A 266 -27.42 54.48 -10.73
CA ILE A 266 -28.42 53.64 -10.03
C ILE A 266 -28.33 53.82 -8.51
N GLU A 267 -27.19 54.27 -7.98
CA GLU A 267 -26.99 54.53 -6.54
C GLU A 267 -27.81 55.72 -6.00
N GLY A 268 -28.32 56.61 -6.87
CA GLY A 268 -29.09 57.79 -6.47
C GLY A 268 -30.57 57.57 -6.15
N ALA A 269 -31.14 56.39 -6.41
CA ALA A 269 -32.61 56.18 -6.32
C ALA A 269 -33.05 55.15 -5.27
N ILE A 270 -32.17 54.24 -4.85
CA ILE A 270 -32.45 53.18 -3.88
C ILE A 270 -31.17 52.98 -3.07
N GLY A 271 -31.21 53.15 -1.75
CA GLY A 271 -30.03 53.16 -0.86
C GLY A 271 -29.34 51.80 -0.65
N PHE A 272 -29.15 51.03 -1.72
CA PHE A 272 -28.47 49.74 -1.74
C PHE A 272 -27.18 49.87 -2.56
N GLY A 273 -26.03 49.71 -1.91
CA GLY A 273 -24.70 49.74 -2.52
C GLY A 273 -24.14 48.34 -2.82
N LYS A 274 -23.21 48.23 -3.77
CA LYS A 274 -22.57 46.95 -4.11
C LYS A 274 -21.66 46.48 -2.94
N PRO A 275 -21.81 45.24 -2.42
CA PRO A 275 -20.89 44.72 -1.41
C PRO A 275 -19.48 44.59 -1.98
N THR A 276 -18.47 44.88 -1.15
CA THR A 276 -17.05 44.76 -1.52
C THR A 276 -16.38 43.68 -0.68
N ALA A 277 -15.41 42.98 -1.26
CA ALA A 277 -14.62 41.98 -0.57
C ALA A 277 -13.15 42.18 -0.91
N ASP A 278 -12.27 41.98 0.06
CA ASP A 278 -10.82 42.01 -0.13
C ASP A 278 -10.14 40.94 0.74
N VAL A 279 -9.01 40.41 0.26
CA VAL A 279 -8.24 39.40 0.99
C VAL A 279 -7.36 40.11 2.00
N SER A 280 -7.73 40.02 3.28
CA SER A 280 -7.04 40.71 4.37
C SER A 280 -5.75 40.01 4.79
N ALA A 281 -5.77 38.68 4.89
CA ALA A 281 -4.60 37.88 5.24
C ALA A 281 -4.69 36.45 4.69
N ILE A 282 -3.53 35.83 4.49
CA ILE A 282 -3.41 34.38 4.27
C ILE A 282 -2.46 33.84 5.33
N HIS A 283 -2.89 32.84 6.09
CA HIS A 283 -2.06 32.18 7.09
C HIS A 283 -2.10 30.66 6.94
N ILE A 284 -1.01 30.00 7.32
CA ILE A 284 -0.86 28.54 7.27
C ILE A 284 -0.88 28.04 8.71
N PRO A 285 -2.06 27.77 9.30
CA PRO A 285 -2.15 27.36 10.70
C PRO A 285 -1.46 26.02 10.98
N LYS A 286 -1.38 25.13 10.00
CA LYS A 286 -0.80 23.80 10.17
C LYS A 286 -0.13 23.34 8.89
N ILE A 287 1.11 22.88 9.03
CA ILE A 287 1.87 22.31 7.94
C ILE A 287 2.65 21.07 8.42
N ASN A 288 2.63 19.99 7.63
CA ASN A 288 3.40 18.78 7.89
C ASN A 288 3.94 18.19 6.57
N LEU A 289 4.40 16.93 6.55
CA LEU A 289 4.90 16.27 5.33
C LEU A 289 3.81 15.78 4.36
N GLU A 290 2.55 15.74 4.78
CA GLU A 290 1.42 15.18 4.01
C GLU A 290 0.53 16.27 3.41
N ARG A 291 0.28 17.35 4.16
CA ARG A 291 -0.60 18.46 3.78
C ARG A 291 -0.21 19.80 4.39
N ALA A 292 -0.71 20.87 3.77
CA ALA A 292 -0.80 22.21 4.35
C ALA A 292 -2.27 22.61 4.50
N ASP A 293 -2.64 23.05 5.70
CA ASP A 293 -3.91 23.72 5.95
C ASP A 293 -3.67 25.23 5.84
N ILE A 294 -4.37 25.89 4.93
CA ILE A 294 -4.28 27.31 4.60
C ILE A 294 -5.61 27.95 4.96
N VAL A 295 -5.58 29.13 5.57
CA VAL A 295 -6.79 29.92 5.85
C VAL A 295 -6.64 31.27 5.20
N VAL A 296 -7.59 31.59 4.33
CA VAL A 296 -7.70 32.89 3.68
C VAL A 296 -8.76 33.70 4.43
N ASP A 297 -8.33 34.80 5.02
CA ASP A 297 -9.23 35.76 5.67
C ASP A 297 -9.70 36.76 4.61
N VAL A 298 -11.00 36.77 4.35
CA VAL A 298 -11.63 37.70 3.40
C VAL A 298 -12.50 38.66 4.16
N LEU A 299 -12.15 39.95 4.11
CA LEU A 299 -12.96 41.00 4.70
C LEU A 299 -14.06 41.39 3.71
N VAL A 300 -15.31 41.09 4.06
CA VAL A 300 -16.47 41.46 3.26
C VAL A 300 -17.19 42.63 3.94
N LYS A 301 -17.39 43.72 3.20
CA LYS A 301 -18.08 44.92 3.66
C LYS A 301 -19.47 44.97 3.05
N ASN A 302 -20.47 45.03 3.91
CA ASN A 302 -21.86 45.18 3.50
C ASN A 302 -22.33 46.63 3.72
N PRO A 303 -22.41 47.46 2.67
CA PRO A 303 -22.93 48.82 2.79
C PRO A 303 -24.45 48.84 2.98
N ASN A 304 -25.15 47.72 2.81
CA ASN A 304 -26.61 47.66 2.79
C ASN A 304 -27.24 47.53 4.19
N PRO A 305 -28.44 48.09 4.42
CA PRO A 305 -29.19 48.00 5.68
C PRO A 305 -29.78 46.61 5.96
N VAL A 306 -29.53 45.63 5.09
CA VAL A 306 -30.06 44.26 5.20
C VAL A 306 -28.93 43.24 5.19
N PRO A 307 -29.08 42.10 5.89
CA PRO A 307 -28.09 41.04 5.87
C PRO A 307 -28.02 40.36 4.48
N ILE A 308 -26.81 39.98 4.07
CA ILE A 308 -26.53 39.35 2.77
C ILE A 308 -26.08 37.90 3.01
N PRO A 309 -26.87 36.89 2.60
CA PRO A 309 -26.43 35.50 2.67
C PRO A 309 -25.30 35.21 1.66
N LEU A 310 -24.28 34.50 2.13
CA LEU A 310 -23.19 33.97 1.33
C LEU A 310 -23.56 32.56 0.91
N ILE A 311 -23.95 32.38 -0.36
CA ILE A 311 -24.52 31.12 -0.84
C ILE A 311 -23.40 30.10 -1.04
N ASP A 312 -22.43 30.44 -1.87
CA ASP A 312 -21.36 29.54 -2.29
C ASP A 312 -20.04 30.29 -2.33
N ILE A 313 -18.95 29.59 -1.97
CA ILE A 313 -17.58 30.03 -2.17
C ILE A 313 -16.91 29.06 -3.13
N ASP A 314 -16.63 29.51 -4.34
CA ASP A 314 -15.80 28.78 -5.30
C ASP A 314 -14.34 29.20 -5.11
N TYR A 315 -13.43 28.24 -5.00
CA TYR A 315 -12.00 28.54 -4.91
C TYR A 315 -11.16 27.70 -5.85
N LEU A 316 -10.08 28.30 -6.34
CA LEU A 316 -9.09 27.71 -7.23
C LEU A 316 -7.69 28.15 -6.78
N ILE A 317 -6.84 27.18 -6.46
CA ILE A 317 -5.42 27.38 -6.21
C ILE A 317 -4.67 26.93 -7.46
N GLU A 318 -3.89 27.83 -8.05
CA GLU A 318 -3.04 27.54 -9.21
C GLU A 318 -1.61 28.00 -8.98
N SER A 319 -0.64 27.34 -9.61
CA SER A 319 0.77 27.72 -9.63
C SER A 319 1.25 27.68 -11.08
N ASP A 320 1.85 28.77 -11.55
CA ASP A 320 2.33 28.92 -12.94
C ASP A 320 1.30 28.50 -14.01
N GLY A 321 0.03 28.86 -13.78
CA GLY A 321 -1.09 28.55 -14.69
C GLY A 321 -1.61 27.12 -14.59
N ARG A 322 -1.09 26.31 -13.66
CA ARG A 322 -1.49 24.93 -13.43
C ARG A 322 -2.38 24.84 -12.19
N LYS A 323 -3.52 24.20 -12.33
CA LYS A 323 -4.48 23.98 -11.25
C LYS A 323 -3.91 23.00 -10.22
N LEU A 324 -3.71 23.45 -8.99
CA LEU A 324 -3.27 22.63 -7.86
C LEU A 324 -4.48 22.02 -7.15
N VAL A 325 -5.44 22.85 -6.73
CA VAL A 325 -6.63 22.43 -5.96
C VAL A 325 -7.82 23.33 -6.33
N SER A 326 -9.04 22.80 -6.28
CA SER A 326 -10.27 23.60 -6.31
C SER A 326 -11.38 22.95 -5.50
N GLY A 327 -12.32 23.75 -5.03
CA GLY A 327 -13.52 23.25 -4.39
C GLY A 327 -14.61 24.32 -4.28
N LEU A 328 -15.77 23.86 -3.81
CA LEU A 328 -16.95 24.67 -3.53
C LEU A 328 -17.28 24.50 -2.04
N ILE A 329 -17.50 25.61 -1.33
CA ILE A 329 -18.01 25.61 0.04
C ILE A 329 -19.45 26.16 0.00
N PRO A 330 -20.47 25.30 0.15
CA PRO A 330 -21.86 25.74 0.19
C PRO A 330 -22.24 26.30 1.56
N ASP A 331 -23.23 27.19 1.58
CA ASP A 331 -23.87 27.79 2.77
C ASP A 331 -22.88 28.46 3.74
N ALA A 332 -22.00 29.31 3.22
CA ALA A 332 -20.89 29.90 3.97
C ALA A 332 -21.27 31.03 4.96
N GLY A 333 -22.57 31.22 5.25
CA GLY A 333 -23.06 32.09 6.32
C GLY A 333 -23.85 33.32 5.85
N THR A 334 -23.93 34.35 6.69
CA THR A 334 -24.68 35.58 6.39
C THR A 334 -23.97 36.80 6.95
N ILE A 335 -23.69 37.77 6.09
CA ILE A 335 -23.02 39.03 6.42
C ILE A 335 -24.04 40.00 7.01
N LYS A 336 -23.76 40.55 8.19
CA LYS A 336 -24.68 41.48 8.89
C LYS A 336 -24.91 42.79 8.11
N ALA A 337 -26.06 43.42 8.35
CA ALA A 337 -26.40 44.75 7.81
C ALA A 337 -25.41 45.83 8.31
N HIS A 338 -24.99 46.74 7.42
CA HIS A 338 -24.02 47.82 7.70
C HIS A 338 -22.75 47.36 8.45
N GLY A 339 -22.33 46.13 8.23
CA GLY A 339 -21.22 45.49 8.95
C GLY A 339 -20.06 45.13 8.03
N GLU A 340 -18.89 44.98 8.65
CA GLU A 340 -17.74 44.30 8.05
C GLU A 340 -17.58 42.95 8.76
N GLU A 341 -17.48 41.87 7.99
CA GLU A 341 -17.30 40.52 8.52
C GLU A 341 -16.13 39.84 7.82
N THR A 342 -15.25 39.23 8.61
CA THR A 342 -14.12 38.47 8.09
C THR A 342 -14.54 37.02 7.91
N VAL A 343 -14.71 36.61 6.65
CA VAL A 343 -15.01 35.22 6.29
C VAL A 343 -13.69 34.45 6.22
N LYS A 344 -13.58 33.38 7.02
CA LYS A 344 -12.41 32.50 7.03
C LYS A 344 -12.64 31.33 6.08
N ILE A 345 -11.82 31.22 5.05
CA ILE A 345 -11.94 30.18 4.04
C ILE A 345 -10.85 29.13 4.30
N PRO A 346 -11.20 27.95 4.86
CA PRO A 346 -10.24 26.88 5.08
C PRO A 346 -9.98 26.13 3.77
N LEU A 347 -8.71 26.03 3.39
CA LEU A 347 -8.22 25.34 2.22
C LEU A 347 -7.23 24.26 2.67
N THR A 348 -7.39 23.03 2.22
CA THR A 348 -6.44 21.95 2.51
C THR A 348 -5.74 21.52 1.23
N LEU A 349 -4.42 21.57 1.26
CA LEU A 349 -3.54 21.20 0.16
C LEU A 349 -2.85 19.88 0.50
N ILE A 350 -3.15 18.81 -0.25
CA ILE A 350 -2.51 17.49 -0.06
C ILE A 350 -1.33 17.39 -1.03
N TYR A 351 -0.11 17.16 -0.52
CA TYR A 351 1.08 17.22 -1.38
C TYR A 351 1.17 16.05 -2.36
N ASP A 352 0.68 14.87 -1.99
CA ASP A 352 0.73 13.70 -2.87
C ASP A 352 -0.17 13.85 -4.10
N ASP A 353 -1.29 14.56 -3.96
CA ASP A 353 -2.17 14.91 -5.09
C ASP A 353 -1.43 15.83 -6.08
N ILE A 354 -0.61 16.73 -5.57
CA ILE A 354 0.18 17.66 -6.39
C ILE A 354 1.35 16.94 -7.06
N LYS A 355 2.13 16.16 -6.30
CA LYS A 355 3.31 15.43 -6.81
C LYS A 355 2.94 14.39 -7.87
N SER A 356 1.83 13.69 -7.67
CA SER A 356 1.33 12.71 -8.66
C SER A 356 0.85 13.38 -9.95
N THR A 357 0.44 14.64 -9.87
CA THR A 357 -0.03 15.44 -11.01
C THR A 357 1.13 16.14 -11.73
N TYR A 358 2.18 16.56 -11.01
CA TYR A 358 3.25 17.42 -11.54
C TYR A 358 4.65 16.91 -11.13
N ASN A 359 5.43 16.45 -12.13
CA ASN A 359 6.76 15.87 -11.93
C ASN A 359 7.87 16.88 -11.58
N ASP A 360 7.64 18.17 -11.83
CA ASP A 360 8.58 19.25 -11.50
C ASP A 360 8.49 19.68 -10.03
N ILE A 361 7.45 19.24 -9.31
CA ILE A 361 7.23 19.57 -7.91
C ILE A 361 7.93 18.56 -7.00
N ASN A 362 9.12 18.94 -6.50
CA ASN A 362 9.91 18.15 -5.57
C ASN A 362 9.75 18.59 -4.10
N PRO A 363 9.83 17.66 -3.13
CA PRO A 363 9.96 18.02 -1.71
C PRO A 363 11.20 18.88 -1.46
N GLY A 364 11.06 19.91 -0.64
CA GLY A 364 12.11 20.85 -0.22
C GLY A 364 11.95 22.25 -0.83
N MET A 365 11.12 22.41 -1.84
CA MET A 365 10.98 23.66 -2.60
C MET A 365 9.87 24.56 -2.06
N ILE A 366 9.96 25.84 -2.39
CA ILE A 366 8.88 26.83 -2.21
C ILE A 366 8.22 27.07 -3.56
N ILE A 367 6.89 26.96 -3.61
CA ILE A 367 6.12 27.09 -4.85
C ILE A 367 5.28 28.36 -4.80
N PRO A 368 5.39 29.25 -5.80
CA PRO A 368 4.50 30.39 -5.90
C PRO A 368 3.10 29.91 -6.27
N TYR A 369 2.08 30.41 -5.58
CA TYR A 369 0.69 30.11 -5.87
C TYR A 369 -0.12 31.38 -6.08
N ARG A 370 -1.27 31.19 -6.70
CA ARG A 370 -2.32 32.17 -6.91
C ARG A 370 -3.64 31.53 -6.49
N ILE A 371 -4.28 32.10 -5.48
CA ILE A 371 -5.61 31.73 -5.03
C ILE A 371 -6.59 32.67 -5.71
N LYS A 372 -7.57 32.09 -6.40
CA LYS A 372 -8.77 32.75 -6.89
C LYS A 372 -9.95 32.30 -6.04
N VAL A 373 -10.72 33.23 -5.51
CA VAL A 373 -11.93 32.97 -4.73
C VAL A 373 -13.07 33.76 -5.34
N ASP A 374 -14.12 33.08 -5.73
CA ASP A 374 -15.37 33.67 -6.20
C ASP A 374 -16.41 33.55 -5.08
N LEU A 375 -16.69 34.67 -4.42
CA LEU A 375 -17.75 34.73 -3.40
C LEU A 375 -19.10 35.00 -4.06
N ILE A 376 -20.03 34.06 -3.94
CA ILE A 376 -21.38 34.20 -4.50
C ILE A 376 -22.33 34.65 -3.39
N VAL A 377 -22.75 35.91 -3.46
CA VAL A 377 -23.67 36.54 -2.51
C VAL A 377 -25.04 36.76 -3.15
N ASP A 378 -26.11 36.61 -2.36
CA ASP A 378 -27.47 36.98 -2.81
C ASP A 378 -27.83 38.35 -2.23
N VAL A 379 -27.76 39.39 -3.06
CA VAL A 379 -28.09 40.74 -2.60
C VAL A 379 -29.58 40.97 -2.86
N PRO A 380 -30.39 41.30 -1.83
CA PRO A 380 -31.79 41.62 -2.04
C PRO A 380 -31.96 42.72 -3.10
N VAL A 381 -32.91 42.56 -4.02
CA VAL A 381 -33.18 43.44 -5.19
C VAL A 381 -32.18 43.28 -6.35
N LEU A 382 -30.89 43.12 -6.10
CA LEU A 382 -29.86 42.98 -7.15
C LEU A 382 -29.63 41.52 -7.61
N GLY A 383 -30.08 40.54 -6.83
CA GLY A 383 -29.92 39.12 -7.13
C GLY A 383 -28.51 38.59 -6.83
N ARG A 384 -28.17 37.46 -7.44
CA ARG A 384 -26.87 36.79 -7.23
C ARG A 384 -25.73 37.58 -7.86
N LEU A 385 -24.75 37.93 -7.05
CA LEU A 385 -23.55 38.64 -7.45
C LEU A 385 -22.31 37.80 -7.10
N THR A 386 -21.38 37.69 -8.03
CA THR A 386 -20.07 37.06 -7.80
C THR A 386 -19.03 38.14 -7.55
N LEU A 387 -18.31 38.04 -6.43
CA LEU A 387 -17.19 38.91 -6.07
C LEU A 387 -15.89 38.12 -6.27
N PRO A 388 -15.20 38.30 -7.42
CA PRO A 388 -13.95 37.61 -7.69
C PRO A 388 -12.80 38.26 -6.91
N LEU A 389 -12.01 37.41 -6.24
CA LEU A 389 -10.86 37.79 -5.44
C LEU A 389 -9.65 37.02 -5.92
N GLU A 390 -8.50 37.69 -6.01
CA GLU A 390 -7.24 37.05 -6.38
C GLU A 390 -6.13 37.48 -5.42
N LYS A 391 -5.37 36.51 -4.93
CA LYS A 391 -4.17 36.79 -4.13
C LYS A 391 -3.06 35.80 -4.47
N ARG A 392 -1.83 36.30 -4.51
CA ARG A 392 -0.63 35.47 -4.70
C ARG A 392 0.09 35.26 -3.37
N GLY A 393 0.77 34.14 -3.25
CA GLY A 393 1.62 33.82 -2.12
C GLY A 393 2.58 32.68 -2.43
N GLU A 394 3.23 32.15 -1.40
CA GLU A 394 4.20 31.07 -1.50
C GLU A 394 3.84 29.91 -0.54
N ILE A 395 3.90 28.67 -1.03
CA ILE A 395 3.68 27.46 -0.22
C ILE A 395 4.96 26.64 -0.20
N PRO A 396 5.54 26.36 0.97
CA PRO A 396 6.64 25.40 1.09
C PRO A 396 6.13 23.97 0.98
N ILE A 397 6.90 23.09 0.32
CA ILE A 397 6.71 21.64 0.40
C ILE A 397 7.83 21.09 1.27
N PRO A 398 7.58 20.79 2.55
CA PRO A 398 8.64 20.39 3.46
C PRO A 398 9.22 19.02 3.09
N LYS A 399 10.53 18.91 3.29
CA LYS A 399 11.31 17.68 3.19
C LYS A 399 11.96 17.41 4.55
N LYS A 400 11.97 16.13 4.94
CA LYS A 400 12.69 15.71 6.15
C LYS A 400 14.19 16.06 6.04
N PRO A 401 14.83 16.55 7.10
CA PRO A 401 16.27 16.76 7.12
C PRO A 401 17.00 15.41 7.03
N ASP A 402 18.21 15.41 6.46
CA ASP A 402 19.10 14.25 6.52
C ASP A 402 19.89 14.27 7.83
N VAL A 403 20.22 13.09 8.34
CA VAL A 403 20.87 12.90 9.64
C VAL A 403 22.03 11.95 9.48
N ASP A 404 23.21 12.33 10.01
CA ASP A 404 24.41 11.48 10.04
C ASP A 404 25.15 11.60 11.37
N ILE A 405 25.91 10.59 11.75
CA ILE A 405 26.80 10.61 12.92
C ILE A 405 28.21 10.91 12.44
N GLU A 406 28.73 12.09 12.78
CA GLU A 406 30.08 12.49 12.36
C GLU A 406 31.16 11.94 13.31
N LYS A 407 30.92 12.03 14.62
CA LYS A 407 31.88 11.61 15.66
C LYS A 407 31.15 11.06 16.88
N ILE A 408 31.77 10.11 17.57
CA ILE A 408 31.30 9.57 18.87
C ILE A 408 32.39 9.85 19.91
N LYS A 409 32.09 10.68 20.92
CA LYS A 409 33.00 10.96 22.06
C LYS A 409 32.53 10.17 23.28
N PHE A 410 33.37 9.29 23.82
CA PHE A 410 33.05 8.54 25.04
C PHE A 410 33.46 9.34 26.28
N GLN A 411 32.52 9.65 27.17
CA GLN A 411 32.83 10.32 28.45
C GLN A 411 33.14 9.32 29.55
N LYS A 412 32.32 8.26 29.67
CA LYS A 412 32.47 7.19 30.66
C LYS A 412 32.31 5.87 29.95
N PHE A 413 33.21 4.93 30.21
CA PHE A 413 33.12 3.59 29.64
C PHE A 413 33.18 2.54 30.74
N SER A 414 32.10 1.77 30.90
CA SER A 414 32.08 0.58 31.77
C SER A 414 31.14 -0.47 31.20
N LEU A 415 31.32 -1.75 31.54
CA LEU A 415 30.44 -2.82 31.04
C LEU A 415 28.99 -2.70 31.55
N GLU A 416 28.80 -2.03 32.70
CA GLU A 416 27.49 -1.81 33.30
C GLU A 416 26.79 -0.57 32.74
N GLU A 417 27.55 0.48 32.46
CA GLU A 417 27.07 1.78 32.01
C GLU A 417 28.18 2.56 31.27
N THR A 418 27.91 2.93 30.03
CA THR A 418 28.75 3.76 29.16
C THR A 418 27.96 4.98 28.73
N VAL A 419 28.59 6.15 28.82
CA VAL A 419 28.04 7.44 28.40
C VAL A 419 28.87 7.93 27.21
N ALA A 420 28.22 8.18 26.08
CA ALA A 420 28.83 8.73 24.87
C ALA A 420 28.04 9.93 24.37
N ILE A 421 28.73 10.92 23.81
CA ILE A 421 28.15 12.04 23.06
C ILE A 421 28.29 11.71 21.57
N LEU A 422 27.16 11.63 20.88
CA LEU A 422 27.12 11.55 19.42
C LEU A 422 27.08 12.97 18.85
N HIS A 423 28.05 13.32 18.01
CA HIS A 423 27.99 14.53 17.19
C HIS A 423 27.15 14.22 15.96
N VAL A 424 25.86 14.53 16.05
CA VAL A 424 24.89 14.29 14.98
C VAL A 424 24.84 15.50 14.06
N ARG A 425 25.17 15.29 12.79
CA ARG A 425 25.04 16.28 11.73
C ARG A 425 23.63 16.23 11.17
N LEU A 426 22.92 17.35 11.27
CA LEU A 426 21.62 17.57 10.62
C LEU A 426 21.83 18.42 9.37
N GLU A 427 21.35 17.94 8.23
CA GLU A 427 21.39 18.67 6.96
C GLU A 427 19.99 19.11 6.55
N ASN A 428 19.82 20.42 6.38
CA ASN A 428 18.57 21.01 5.90
C ASN A 428 18.51 20.93 4.38
N LEU A 429 17.70 20.04 3.83
CA LEU A 429 17.49 19.89 2.38
C LEU A 429 16.32 20.73 1.85
N ASN A 430 15.91 21.76 2.58
CA ASN A 430 14.85 22.68 2.21
C ASN A 430 15.43 24.02 1.75
N ASP A 431 14.73 24.68 0.83
CA ASP A 431 15.07 26.02 0.32
C ASP A 431 14.67 27.16 1.28
N PHE A 432 14.32 26.82 2.53
CA PHE A 432 14.02 27.75 3.62
C PHE A 432 14.77 27.33 4.89
N ASP A 433 14.97 28.29 5.79
CA ASP A 433 15.65 28.09 7.07
C ASP A 433 14.81 27.20 8.01
N LEU A 434 15.47 26.35 8.79
CA LEU A 434 14.86 25.53 9.85
C LEU A 434 15.47 25.88 11.21
N GLY A 435 14.67 26.35 12.16
CA GLY A 435 15.07 26.48 13.56
C GLY A 435 14.74 25.21 14.32
N VAL A 436 15.70 24.32 14.55
CA VAL A 436 15.48 23.12 15.39
C VAL A 436 15.34 23.57 16.84
N ASN A 437 14.25 23.17 17.51
CA ASN A 437 13.99 23.50 18.92
C ASN A 437 14.18 22.28 19.83
N ASP A 438 13.60 21.15 19.43
CA ASP A 438 13.67 19.89 20.18
C ASP A 438 14.00 18.74 19.21
N LEU A 439 14.84 17.83 19.68
CA LEU A 439 15.23 16.60 18.98
C LEU A 439 14.98 15.40 19.88
N ASP A 440 14.03 14.54 19.50
CA ASP A 440 13.83 13.21 20.09
C ASP A 440 14.39 12.18 19.11
N CYS A 441 15.41 11.44 19.54
CA CYS A 441 16.01 10.40 18.72
C CYS A 441 16.31 9.12 19.52
N GLU A 442 16.07 7.99 18.87
CA GLU A 442 16.49 6.68 19.30
C GLU A 442 17.58 6.18 18.35
N VAL A 443 18.72 5.83 18.92
CA VAL A 443 19.88 5.37 18.17
C VAL A 443 20.03 3.87 18.33
N TRP A 444 20.25 3.19 17.21
CA TRP A 444 20.38 1.74 17.09
C TRP A 444 21.75 1.41 16.51
N LEU A 445 22.47 0.47 17.11
CA LEU A 445 23.65 -0.15 16.53
C LEU A 445 23.25 -1.55 16.08
N SER A 446 23.30 -1.80 14.78
CA SER A 446 22.68 -2.99 14.16
C SER A 446 21.20 -3.07 14.55
N ASP A 447 20.74 -4.13 15.22
CA ASP A 447 19.34 -4.27 15.68
C ASP A 447 19.18 -4.04 17.19
N VAL A 448 20.18 -3.45 17.87
CA VAL A 448 20.13 -3.17 19.31
C VAL A 448 19.94 -1.68 19.55
N SER A 449 18.83 -1.31 20.19
CA SER A 449 18.59 0.06 20.65
C SER A 449 19.63 0.41 21.72
N ILE A 450 20.39 1.47 21.46
CA ILE A 450 21.48 1.94 22.30
C ILE A 450 20.92 2.84 23.39
N GLY A 451 19.91 3.64 23.06
CA GLY A 451 19.29 4.58 23.96
C GLY A 451 18.44 5.59 23.21
N LYS A 452 17.56 6.24 23.98
CA LYS A 452 16.79 7.40 23.55
C LYS A 452 17.41 8.65 24.15
N ALA A 453 17.46 9.70 23.36
CA ALA A 453 17.93 11.01 23.78
C ALA A 453 16.89 12.05 23.34
N GLU A 454 16.51 12.90 24.27
CA GLU A 454 15.65 14.07 24.07
C GLU A 454 16.47 15.30 24.42
N ILE A 455 16.60 16.22 23.47
CA ILE A 455 17.49 17.39 23.58
C ILE A 455 16.74 18.62 23.13
N SER A 456 16.75 19.64 23.97
CA SER A 456 16.13 20.95 23.72
C SER A 456 17.16 22.00 23.30
N ASP A 457 18.08 21.63 22.41
CA ASP A 457 19.08 22.54 21.87
C ASP A 457 18.50 23.29 20.67
N SER A 458 18.47 24.62 20.77
CA SER A 458 18.01 25.46 19.67
C SER A 458 19.14 25.68 18.66
N ILE A 459 19.04 25.12 17.45
CA ILE A 459 20.00 25.37 16.37
C ILE A 459 19.29 25.88 15.12
N LYS A 460 19.77 26.98 14.56
CA LYS A 460 19.30 27.48 13.27
C LYS A 460 20.09 26.82 12.14
N LEU A 461 19.39 26.12 11.25
CA LEU A 461 19.92 25.58 10.01
C LEU A 461 19.51 26.50 8.86
N ASP A 462 20.48 27.16 8.23
CA ASP A 462 20.22 27.95 7.03
C ASP A 462 19.70 27.06 5.89
N LYS A 463 19.03 27.65 4.90
CA LYS A 463 18.62 26.95 3.66
C LYS A 463 19.78 26.14 3.05
N ASN A 464 19.56 24.88 2.72
CA ASN A 464 20.60 23.97 2.20
C ASN A 464 21.89 23.89 3.05
N GLY A 465 21.81 24.22 4.35
CA GLY A 465 22.92 24.21 5.29
C GLY A 465 22.96 22.98 6.20
N SER A 466 24.00 22.85 7.01
CA SER A 466 24.15 21.77 8.00
C SER A 466 24.53 22.30 9.37
N GLY A 467 24.07 21.65 10.43
CA GLY A 467 24.42 21.97 11.82
C GLY A 467 24.75 20.70 12.60
N LEU A 468 25.47 20.89 13.71
CA LEU A 468 25.90 19.80 14.59
C LEU A 468 25.17 19.89 15.92
N ILE A 469 24.54 18.79 16.33
CA ILE A 469 23.89 18.63 17.63
C ILE A 469 24.61 17.54 18.42
N ASN A 470 24.88 17.81 19.69
CA ASN A 470 25.54 16.88 20.59
C ASN A 470 24.49 16.06 21.33
N VAL A 471 24.39 14.77 21.00
CA VAL A 471 23.39 13.86 21.55
C VAL A 471 24.02 12.96 22.61
N PRO A 472 23.82 13.23 23.92
CA PRO A 472 24.30 12.34 24.97
C PRO A 472 23.43 11.08 25.01
N ILE A 473 24.07 9.92 24.89
CA ILE A 473 23.45 8.61 25.01
C ILE A 473 24.11 7.81 26.13
N THR A 474 23.28 7.13 26.93
CA THR A 474 23.73 6.22 27.98
C THR A 474 23.27 4.82 27.65
N PHE A 475 24.21 3.88 27.61
CA PHE A 475 23.97 2.50 27.22
C PHE A 475 24.82 1.51 27.99
N ARG A 476 24.46 0.22 27.98
CA ARG A 476 25.22 -0.81 28.72
C ARG A 476 25.95 -1.72 27.74
N PRO A 477 27.28 -1.61 27.60
CA PRO A 477 28.06 -2.40 26.64
C PRO A 477 27.81 -3.91 26.68
N LYS A 478 27.47 -4.46 27.85
CA LYS A 478 27.11 -5.89 28.01
C LYS A 478 25.91 -6.32 27.17
N ASP A 479 25.01 -5.40 26.82
CA ASP A 479 23.80 -5.69 26.04
C ASP A 479 24.08 -5.78 24.52
N PHE A 480 25.25 -5.32 24.06
CA PHE A 480 25.62 -5.23 22.63
C PHE A 480 26.27 -6.49 22.06
N GLY A 481 26.64 -7.45 22.90
CA GLY A 481 27.23 -8.73 22.47
C GLY A 481 28.37 -8.55 21.47
N SER A 482 28.27 -9.16 20.28
CA SER A 482 29.29 -9.10 19.22
C SER A 482 29.42 -7.75 18.52
N ALA A 483 28.39 -6.88 18.56
CA ALA A 483 28.44 -5.60 17.86
C ALA A 483 29.47 -4.65 18.49
N LEU A 484 29.56 -4.62 19.82
CA LEU A 484 30.62 -3.91 20.53
C LEU A 484 32.01 -4.46 20.17
N TRP A 485 32.15 -5.78 20.01
CA TRP A 485 33.40 -6.41 19.63
C TRP A 485 33.85 -6.06 18.22
N ASP A 486 32.92 -5.96 17.27
CA ASP A 486 33.23 -5.52 15.90
C ASP A 486 33.62 -4.04 15.88
N MET A 487 32.93 -3.20 16.66
CA MET A 487 33.26 -1.78 16.83
C MET A 487 34.66 -1.58 17.44
N ILE A 488 35.00 -2.31 18.51
CA ILE A 488 36.33 -2.28 19.15
C ILE A 488 37.44 -2.80 18.22
N ARG A 489 37.13 -3.80 17.37
CA ARG A 489 38.07 -4.34 16.37
C ARG A 489 38.24 -3.44 15.15
N GLY A 490 37.58 -2.28 15.12
CA GLY A 490 37.66 -1.32 14.02
C GLY A 490 36.90 -1.74 12.76
N LYS A 491 35.99 -2.72 12.87
CA LYS A 491 35.05 -3.03 11.78
C LYS A 491 33.89 -2.05 11.86
N GLY A 492 33.54 -1.41 10.74
CA GLY A 492 32.39 -0.53 10.67
C GLY A 492 31.12 -1.29 11.07
N THR A 493 30.38 -0.75 12.02
CA THR A 493 29.07 -1.28 12.42
C THR A 493 27.99 -0.39 11.83
N GLY A 494 27.00 -1.01 11.19
CA GLY A 494 25.81 -0.31 10.71
C GLY A 494 25.07 0.32 11.88
N TYR A 495 24.70 1.59 11.77
CA TYR A 495 23.84 2.27 12.73
C TYR A 495 22.54 2.73 12.07
N THR A 496 21.52 2.92 12.89
CA THR A 496 20.21 3.45 12.48
C THR A 496 19.77 4.51 13.49
N ILE A 497 19.34 5.66 13.01
CA ILE A 497 18.73 6.72 13.86
C ILE A 497 17.28 6.86 13.44
N LYS A 498 16.38 6.85 14.42
CA LYS A 498 14.94 7.11 14.21
C LYS A 498 14.48 8.12 15.25
N GLY A 499 13.64 9.07 14.85
CA GLY A 499 13.22 10.13 15.76
C GLY A 499 12.32 11.16 15.12
N ASN A 500 12.04 12.22 15.87
CA ASN A 500 11.35 13.40 15.39
C ASN A 500 12.12 14.65 15.82
N VAL A 501 12.09 15.66 14.96
CA VAL A 501 12.64 16.99 15.23
C VAL A 501 11.51 18.00 15.16
N ASP A 502 11.35 18.80 16.21
CA ASP A 502 10.44 19.94 16.21
C ASP A 502 11.21 21.16 15.69
N VAL A 503 10.77 21.70 14.56
CA VAL A 503 11.41 22.79 13.83
C VAL A 503 10.48 23.99 13.69
N ASP A 504 10.99 25.18 13.94
CA ASP A 504 10.38 26.42 13.51
C ASP A 504 10.76 26.71 12.07
N THR A 505 9.75 27.04 11.28
CA THR A 505 9.92 27.48 9.90
C THR A 505 9.33 28.88 9.76
N PRO A 506 9.68 29.64 8.70
CA PRO A 506 9.03 30.91 8.38
C PRO A 506 7.50 30.81 8.23
N PHE A 507 6.97 29.59 8.09
CA PHE A 507 5.56 29.28 7.85
C PHE A 507 4.87 28.66 9.07
N GLY A 508 5.55 28.59 10.22
CA GLY A 508 5.05 28.01 11.48
C GLY A 508 5.89 26.84 11.99
N GLY A 509 5.60 26.41 13.23
CA GLY A 509 6.23 25.25 13.86
C GLY A 509 5.77 23.92 13.23
N MET A 510 6.70 23.00 13.03
CA MET A 510 6.48 21.73 12.34
C MET A 510 7.25 20.60 13.03
N LYS A 511 6.64 19.41 13.11
CA LYS A 511 7.31 18.19 13.58
C LYS A 511 7.70 17.33 12.38
N LEU A 512 9.00 17.13 12.17
CA LEU A 512 9.55 16.37 11.06
C LEU A 512 10.16 15.04 11.55
N PRO A 513 9.85 13.90 10.91
CA PRO A 513 10.50 12.64 11.23
C PRO A 513 11.94 12.62 10.69
N ILE A 514 12.86 12.11 11.49
CA ILE A 514 14.24 11.81 11.09
C ILE A 514 14.45 10.30 11.04
N ILE A 515 14.97 9.82 9.90
CA ILE A 515 15.27 8.39 9.70
C ILE A 515 16.53 8.28 8.85
N LYS A 516 17.57 7.66 9.41
CA LYS A 516 18.78 7.21 8.71
C LYS A 516 18.94 5.72 8.95
N GLU A 517 18.97 4.93 7.86
CA GLU A 517 19.23 3.48 7.90
C GLU A 517 20.51 3.18 7.12
N GLY A 518 21.45 2.44 7.72
CA GLY A 518 22.62 1.91 7.02
C GLY A 518 23.85 2.82 6.98
N GLY A 519 24.02 3.74 7.93
CA GLY A 519 25.29 4.48 8.07
C GLY A 519 26.38 3.59 8.68
N GLU A 520 27.64 3.74 8.26
CA GLU A 520 28.79 3.04 8.86
C GLU A 520 29.52 3.98 9.82
N THR A 521 29.45 3.72 11.13
CA THR A 521 30.32 4.40 12.10
C THR A 521 31.57 3.57 12.35
N ARG A 522 32.74 4.21 12.34
CA ARG A 522 34.01 3.63 12.79
C ARG A 522 34.49 4.37 14.02
N LEU A 523 35.00 3.65 15.02
CA LEU A 523 35.83 4.27 16.05
C LEU A 523 37.12 4.74 15.36
N LYS A 524 37.23 6.03 15.07
CA LYS A 524 38.50 6.61 14.64
C LYS A 524 39.49 6.45 15.79
N LYS A 525 40.62 5.78 15.52
CA LYS A 525 41.79 5.84 16.41
C LYS A 525 42.37 7.26 16.30
N GLU A 526 42.76 7.81 17.44
CA GLU A 526 43.46 9.08 17.59
C GLU A 526 44.74 9.07 16.73
N ASP A 527 44.63 9.57 15.51
CA ASP A 527 45.69 10.27 14.82
C ASP A 527 44.95 11.44 14.15
N ASP A 528 45.42 12.67 14.40
CA ASP A 528 44.87 13.98 13.98
C ASP A 528 44.10 14.74 15.08
N ASP A 529 44.91 15.36 15.94
CA ASP A 529 44.86 16.70 16.56
C ASP A 529 43.63 17.20 17.37
N ASP A 530 44.00 17.72 18.55
CA ASP A 530 43.31 18.60 19.52
C ASP A 530 42.57 17.94 20.70
N ASP A 531 43.37 17.74 21.75
CA ASP A 531 43.20 17.91 23.21
C ASP A 531 41.89 17.48 23.93
N ASP A 532 42.15 16.86 25.09
CA ASP A 532 41.30 16.54 26.24
C ASP A 532 40.48 15.22 26.26
N GLU A 533 41.22 14.21 26.77
CA GLU A 533 40.87 13.12 27.71
C GLU A 533 39.62 12.24 27.44
N VAL A 534 39.84 10.96 27.08
CA VAL A 534 39.72 9.76 27.96
C VAL A 534 40.43 8.58 27.25
N ILE A 535 41.54 8.11 27.81
CA ILE A 535 42.35 7.00 27.28
C ILE A 535 41.63 5.66 27.53
N ILE A 536 41.22 4.96 26.47
CA ILE A 536 41.02 3.50 26.51
C ILE A 536 42.01 2.86 25.55
N SER A 537 43.23 2.62 26.05
CA SER A 537 44.17 1.77 25.33
C SER A 537 43.54 0.39 25.18
N SER A 538 43.58 -0.17 23.96
CA SER A 538 43.02 -1.49 23.65
C SER A 538 43.59 -2.62 24.53
N SER A 539 44.69 -2.36 25.23
CA SER A 539 45.31 -3.22 26.23
C SER A 539 44.59 -3.22 27.59
N LEU A 540 44.02 -2.10 28.05
CA LEU A 540 43.32 -2.02 29.34
C LEU A 540 41.99 -2.78 29.32
N LEU A 541 41.27 -2.70 28.21
CA LEU A 541 39.99 -3.38 28.02
C LEU A 541 40.14 -4.91 27.96
N LEU A 542 41.25 -5.37 27.37
CA LEU A 542 41.61 -6.79 27.34
C LEU A 542 42.05 -7.29 28.73
N PHE A 543 42.67 -6.42 29.53
CA PHE A 543 43.13 -6.73 30.89
C PHE A 543 41.96 -6.99 31.86
N TYR A 544 40.92 -6.15 31.84
CA TYR A 544 39.73 -6.32 32.69
C TYR A 544 38.87 -7.54 32.31
N LEU A 545 38.78 -7.87 31.02
CA LEU A 545 37.92 -8.95 30.53
C LEU A 545 38.55 -10.34 30.72
N ILE A 546 39.89 -10.43 30.74
CA ILE A 546 40.62 -11.69 30.96
C ILE A 546 40.73 -12.02 32.46
N PHE A 547 40.92 -11.01 33.33
CA PHE A 547 41.07 -11.23 34.77
C PHE A 547 39.73 -11.45 35.51
N GLY A 548 38.62 -10.88 35.03
CA GLY A 548 37.31 -11.02 35.67
C GLY A 548 36.69 -12.43 35.63
N ILE A 549 37.26 -13.35 34.85
CA ILE A 549 36.79 -14.75 34.73
C ILE A 549 37.47 -15.67 35.75
N PHE A 550 38.58 -15.27 36.37
CA PHE A 550 39.45 -16.18 37.13
C PHE A 550 39.37 -16.10 38.66
N THR A 551 38.68 -15.13 39.26
CA THR A 551 38.50 -15.06 40.72
C THR A 551 37.04 -15.29 41.08
N GLY A 552 36.72 -16.54 41.42
CA GLY A 552 35.42 -16.92 41.96
C GLY A 552 35.24 -16.40 43.38
N PHE A 553 34.12 -15.70 43.62
CA PHE A 553 33.42 -15.65 44.89
C PHE A 553 31.99 -15.19 44.62
N GLY A 554 31.01 -15.88 45.20
CA GLY A 554 29.64 -15.37 45.33
C GLY A 554 28.62 -15.96 44.35
N ASP A 555 27.72 -16.74 44.94
CA ASP A 555 26.30 -16.85 44.61
C ASP A 555 25.79 -17.89 43.60
N VAL A 556 25.09 -18.83 44.23
CA VAL A 556 24.25 -19.94 43.76
C VAL A 556 23.10 -19.50 42.83
N GLN A 557 22.97 -18.21 42.50
CA GLN A 557 21.96 -17.64 41.60
C GLN A 557 22.37 -17.65 40.11
N ASN A 558 23.65 -17.89 39.78
CA ASN A 558 24.16 -17.73 38.40
C ASN A 558 23.88 -18.90 37.45
N LYS A 559 23.38 -20.05 37.92
CA LYS A 559 23.04 -21.17 37.02
C LYS A 559 21.78 -20.90 36.17
N THR A 560 20.90 -20.01 36.63
CA THR A 560 19.69 -19.59 35.89
C THR A 560 20.00 -18.50 34.87
N LEU A 561 20.89 -17.56 35.18
CA LEU A 561 21.28 -16.47 34.27
C LEU A 561 22.13 -16.94 33.08
N VAL A 562 23.06 -17.89 33.29
CA VAL A 562 23.84 -18.48 32.18
C VAL A 562 22.93 -19.22 31.18
N ALA A 563 21.84 -19.83 31.67
CA ALA A 563 20.85 -20.48 30.81
C ALA A 563 19.99 -19.47 30.03
N GLU A 564 19.67 -18.31 30.62
CA GLU A 564 18.96 -17.22 29.93
C GLU A 564 19.86 -16.46 28.92
N MET A 565 21.17 -16.39 29.18
CA MET A 565 22.16 -15.77 28.29
C MET A 565 22.44 -16.63 27.04
N GLU A 566 22.45 -17.96 27.16
CA GLU A 566 22.55 -18.87 26.00
C GLU A 566 21.33 -18.77 25.07
N GLU A 567 20.14 -18.47 25.61
CA GLU A 567 18.90 -18.35 24.83
C GLU A 567 18.87 -17.05 24.00
N LYS A 568 19.52 -15.98 24.45
CA LYS A 568 19.58 -14.69 23.74
C LYS A 568 20.64 -14.62 22.63
N MET A 569 21.74 -15.40 22.70
CA MET A 569 22.77 -15.53 21.65
C MET A 569 22.30 -16.27 20.37
N LEU A 570 21.05 -16.73 20.32
CA LEU A 570 20.46 -17.44 19.17
C LEU A 570 19.86 -16.52 18.10
N HIS A 571 19.68 -15.21 18.36
CA HIS A 571 18.69 -14.44 17.60
C HIS A 571 19.15 -13.71 16.33
N MET A 572 20.46 -13.63 16.03
CA MET A 572 20.99 -13.21 14.71
C MET A 572 21.77 -14.32 14.01
N ASP A 573 21.41 -15.56 14.29
CA ASP A 573 21.87 -16.69 13.52
C ASP A 573 20.96 -16.82 12.29
N ILE A 574 21.49 -17.16 11.09
CA ILE A 574 20.62 -17.53 9.94
C ILE A 574 19.67 -18.68 10.35
N ASN A 575 20.04 -19.43 11.40
CA ASN A 575 19.21 -20.38 12.14
C ASN A 575 17.93 -19.81 12.81
N SER A 576 17.79 -18.50 12.92
CA SER A 576 16.61 -17.80 13.48
C SER A 576 15.62 -17.34 12.39
N MET A 577 16.05 -17.27 11.13
CA MET A 577 15.17 -16.92 10.01
C MET A 577 14.28 -18.11 9.61
N ILE A 578 13.04 -18.11 10.09
CA ILE A 578 12.04 -19.14 9.78
C ILE A 578 11.79 -19.18 8.27
N GLY A 579 11.80 -20.39 7.69
CA GLY A 579 11.59 -20.59 6.26
C GLY A 579 12.88 -20.67 5.42
N SER A 580 14.03 -20.25 5.96
CA SER A 580 15.33 -20.40 5.30
C SER A 580 15.73 -21.88 5.20
N SER A 581 16.38 -22.25 4.07
CA SER A 581 16.86 -23.61 3.83
C SER A 581 18.37 -23.65 3.63
N MET A 582 19.04 -24.48 4.42
CA MET A 582 20.49 -24.66 4.38
C MET A 582 20.89 -26.12 4.67
N PRO A 583 22.15 -26.51 4.42
CA PRO A 583 22.66 -27.82 4.83
C PRO A 583 22.63 -27.99 6.35
N LEU A 584 22.32 -29.19 6.82
CA LEU A 584 22.29 -29.53 8.26
C LEU A 584 23.62 -29.27 8.99
N GLY A 585 24.74 -29.26 8.27
CA GLY A 585 26.05 -28.95 8.85
C GLY A 585 26.27 -27.48 9.19
N MET A 586 25.46 -26.58 8.64
CA MET A 586 25.48 -25.15 8.97
C MET A 586 24.40 -24.78 10.00
N MET A 587 23.56 -25.75 10.40
CA MET A 587 22.48 -25.52 11.35
C MET A 587 22.92 -25.79 12.79
N ARG A 588 22.57 -24.87 13.70
CA ARG A 588 22.90 -24.99 15.13
C ARG A 588 22.15 -26.16 15.79
N ILE A 589 22.76 -26.80 16.79
CA ILE A 589 22.06 -27.74 17.68
C ILE A 589 20.81 -27.07 18.28
N GLY A 590 19.76 -27.86 18.47
CA GLY A 590 18.53 -27.40 19.12
C GLY A 590 17.54 -26.72 18.17
N THR A 591 17.96 -26.36 16.95
CA THR A 591 17.09 -25.75 15.94
C THR A 591 15.92 -26.66 15.58
N ILE A 592 14.76 -26.04 15.40
CA ILE A 592 13.53 -26.68 14.94
C ILE A 592 13.53 -26.63 13.42
N ILE A 593 13.37 -27.79 12.79
CA ILE A 593 13.48 -27.94 11.34
C ILE A 593 12.37 -28.83 10.78
N HIS A 594 12.04 -28.63 9.51
CA HIS A 594 11.11 -29.44 8.73
C HIS A 594 11.61 -29.62 7.29
N ASN A 595 10.89 -30.36 6.45
CA ASN A 595 11.26 -30.64 5.05
C ASN A 595 12.69 -31.20 4.90
N ILE A 596 13.00 -32.26 5.66
CA ILE A 596 14.38 -32.78 5.73
C ILE A 596 14.63 -33.79 4.60
N GLU A 597 15.79 -33.69 3.96
CA GLU A 597 16.27 -34.66 2.98
C GLU A 597 16.77 -35.95 3.64
N MET A 598 16.49 -37.10 3.00
CA MET A 598 16.97 -38.40 3.48
C MET A 598 18.40 -38.70 3.03
N ASN A 599 18.73 -38.29 1.80
CA ASN A 599 20.06 -38.33 1.20
C ASN A 599 20.32 -36.97 0.52
N PRO A 600 21.58 -36.50 0.45
CA PRO A 600 21.88 -35.17 -0.10
C PRO A 600 21.34 -35.00 -1.52
N GLY A 601 20.61 -33.92 -1.78
CA GLY A 601 20.08 -33.59 -3.11
C GLY A 601 18.92 -34.46 -3.60
N GLN A 602 18.40 -35.36 -2.77
CA GLN A 602 17.25 -36.21 -3.11
C GLN A 602 15.91 -35.48 -2.96
N GLY A 603 15.92 -34.26 -2.41
CA GLY A 603 14.73 -33.51 -2.03
C GLY A 603 14.12 -33.97 -0.70
N ALA A 604 13.33 -33.07 -0.12
CA ALA A 604 12.73 -33.23 1.19
C ALA A 604 11.72 -34.40 1.22
N LYS A 605 11.93 -35.36 2.14
CA LYS A 605 11.06 -36.54 2.31
C LYS A 605 10.54 -36.72 3.73
N LEU A 606 11.23 -36.17 4.72
CA LEU A 606 10.88 -36.30 6.13
C LEU A 606 10.23 -35.01 6.63
N VAL A 607 9.29 -35.14 7.58
CA VAL A 607 8.68 -34.02 8.33
C VAL A 607 8.06 -32.96 7.42
N ARG A 608 6.99 -33.33 6.71
CA ARG A 608 6.27 -32.47 5.75
C ARG A 608 4.79 -32.29 6.06
N ALA A 609 4.29 -32.94 7.12
CA ALA A 609 2.88 -32.88 7.48
C ALA A 609 2.60 -31.59 8.24
N ALA A 610 1.38 -31.05 8.08
CA ALA A 610 0.96 -29.79 8.69
C ALA A 610 1.23 -29.76 10.21
N GLY A 611 1.87 -28.70 10.70
CA GLY A 611 2.24 -28.55 12.12
C GLY A 611 3.34 -29.47 12.64
N THR A 612 3.98 -30.30 11.80
CA THR A 612 5.06 -31.18 12.26
C THR A 612 6.43 -30.54 12.17
N ASN A 613 7.31 -30.89 13.11
CA ASN A 613 8.69 -30.46 13.16
C ASN A 613 9.61 -31.58 13.68
N ALA A 614 10.91 -31.33 13.55
CA ALA A 614 11.98 -32.14 14.10
C ALA A 614 13.03 -31.25 14.74
N LYS A 615 13.88 -31.81 15.60
CA LYS A 615 14.89 -31.06 16.36
C LYS A 615 16.28 -31.64 16.15
N ILE A 616 17.27 -30.80 15.89
CA ILE A 616 18.69 -31.21 15.85
C ILE A 616 19.19 -31.43 17.28
N LEU A 617 19.76 -32.60 17.55
CA LEU A 617 20.27 -32.97 18.88
C LEU A 617 21.79 -32.85 19.01
N LYS A 618 22.54 -33.15 17.93
CA LYS A 618 24.01 -33.12 17.93
C LYS A 618 24.54 -32.65 16.58
N GLU A 619 25.53 -31.75 16.61
CA GLU A 619 26.27 -31.20 15.46
C GLU A 619 27.26 -32.19 14.86
N PRO A 620 27.75 -31.95 13.62
CA PRO A 620 28.43 -32.97 12.83
C PRO A 620 29.91 -33.13 13.20
N ALA A 621 30.22 -33.89 14.25
CA ALA A 621 31.60 -34.33 14.49
C ALA A 621 32.10 -35.35 13.42
N SER A 622 31.18 -36.03 12.70
CA SER A 622 31.49 -37.10 11.74
C SER A 622 30.80 -36.96 10.37
N GLY A 623 30.41 -35.73 10.00
CA GLY A 623 29.67 -35.45 8.76
C GLY A 623 28.21 -35.94 8.76
N LYS A 624 27.67 -36.26 9.95
CA LYS A 624 26.26 -36.64 10.16
C LYS A 624 25.71 -35.92 11.39
N CYS A 625 24.48 -35.47 11.30
CA CYS A 625 23.74 -34.82 12.38
C CYS A 625 22.71 -35.80 12.96
N LEU A 626 22.54 -35.77 14.29
CA LEU A 626 21.52 -36.58 14.98
C LEU A 626 20.24 -35.76 15.12
N ILE A 627 19.13 -36.24 14.56
CA ILE A 627 17.85 -35.52 14.55
C ILE A 627 16.77 -36.32 15.25
N LYS A 628 15.97 -35.67 16.10
CA LYS A 628 14.75 -36.22 16.70
C LYS A 628 13.57 -35.97 15.77
N LEU A 629 12.95 -37.04 15.30
CA LEU A 629 11.78 -37.00 14.42
C LEU A 629 10.48 -36.86 15.23
N PRO A 630 9.38 -36.39 14.60
CA PRO A 630 8.07 -36.30 15.25
C PRO A 630 7.49 -37.67 15.66
N SER A 631 8.04 -38.77 15.13
CA SER A 631 7.73 -40.12 15.60
C SER A 631 8.30 -40.46 16.99
N GLY A 632 9.12 -39.57 17.57
CA GLY A 632 9.88 -39.80 18.80
C GLY A 632 11.21 -40.52 18.59
N ASP A 633 11.43 -41.12 17.42
CA ASP A 633 12.68 -41.81 17.08
C ASP A 633 13.79 -40.80 16.70
N THR A 634 15.03 -41.12 17.06
CA THR A 634 16.22 -40.37 16.64
C THR A 634 16.92 -41.01 15.46
N ARG A 635 17.45 -40.21 14.55
CA ARG A 635 18.07 -40.68 13.31
C ARG A 635 19.27 -39.84 12.91
N TRP A 636 20.33 -40.52 12.45
CA TRP A 636 21.50 -39.90 11.83
C TRP A 636 21.23 -39.57 10.37
N ILE A 637 21.43 -38.31 9.99
CA ILE A 637 21.27 -37.78 8.62
C ILE A 637 22.59 -37.12 8.20
N ASN A 638 22.95 -37.21 6.92
CA ASN A 638 24.19 -36.60 6.42
C ASN A 638 24.15 -35.07 6.59
N ALA A 639 25.25 -34.45 7.04
CA ALA A 639 25.35 -33.00 7.22
C ALA A 639 25.13 -32.21 5.92
N ARG A 640 25.37 -32.83 4.76
CA ARG A 640 25.10 -32.23 3.43
C ARG A 640 23.62 -32.22 3.05
N CYS A 641 22.77 -32.98 3.73
CA CYS A 641 21.33 -32.93 3.49
C CYS A 641 20.79 -31.54 3.87
N ARG A 642 19.82 -31.05 3.10
CA ARG A 642 19.13 -29.79 3.42
C ARG A 642 17.92 -30.00 4.33
N ALA A 643 17.60 -28.97 5.08
CA ALA A 643 16.36 -28.84 5.81
C ALA A 643 15.89 -27.37 5.76
N THR A 644 14.67 -27.12 6.21
CA THR A 644 14.09 -25.77 6.32
C THR A 644 13.84 -25.46 7.79
N ILE A 645 14.21 -24.26 8.22
CA ILE A 645 14.05 -23.80 9.61
C ILE A 645 12.58 -23.55 9.92
N GLY A 646 12.15 -23.96 11.11
CA GLY A 646 10.80 -23.78 11.64
C GLY A 646 9.93 -25.03 11.53
N THR A 647 8.63 -24.83 11.69
CA THR A 647 7.59 -25.87 11.66
C THR A 647 6.77 -25.77 10.38
N VAL A 648 6.25 -26.89 9.86
CA VAL A 648 5.34 -26.86 8.71
C VAL A 648 4.08 -26.06 9.09
N SER A 649 3.61 -25.21 8.18
CA SER A 649 2.41 -24.38 8.39
C SER A 649 1.14 -25.19 8.70
N ASN A 650 0.09 -24.49 9.11
CA ASN A 650 -1.24 -25.03 9.40
C ASN A 650 -1.30 -26.07 10.56
N PRO A 651 -0.83 -25.73 11.77
CA PRO A 651 -0.90 -26.63 12.93
C PRO A 651 -2.33 -26.98 13.35
N SER A 652 -3.30 -26.10 13.08
CA SER A 652 -4.72 -26.30 13.41
C SER A 652 -5.35 -27.47 12.64
N HIS A 653 -4.74 -27.92 11.54
CA HIS A 653 -5.21 -29.07 10.76
C HIS A 653 -5.36 -30.33 11.61
N GLY A 654 -4.45 -30.57 12.57
CA GLY A 654 -4.50 -31.76 13.44
C GLY A 654 -5.62 -31.73 14.49
N VAL A 655 -6.03 -30.52 14.91
CA VAL A 655 -7.08 -30.33 15.93
C VAL A 655 -8.48 -30.29 15.31
N LYS A 656 -8.57 -30.02 14.00
CA LYS A 656 -9.83 -29.91 13.28
C LYS A 656 -10.63 -31.22 13.34
N LYS A 657 -11.76 -31.19 14.04
CA LYS A 657 -12.72 -32.30 14.10
C LYS A 657 -13.67 -32.24 12.92
N LEU A 658 -13.87 -33.38 12.26
CA LEU A 658 -14.93 -33.53 11.25
C LEU A 658 -16.27 -33.71 11.97
N TYR A 659 -17.29 -32.96 11.57
CA TYR A 659 -18.61 -32.96 12.23
C TYR A 659 -19.65 -33.79 11.46
N LYS A 660 -19.39 -34.15 10.21
CA LYS A 660 -20.29 -35.01 9.41
C LYS A 660 -19.53 -36.03 8.57
N ALA A 661 -20.18 -37.15 8.30
CA ALA A 661 -19.64 -38.22 7.45
C ALA A 661 -19.28 -37.73 6.03
N GLY A 662 -20.04 -36.77 5.49
CA GLY A 662 -19.78 -36.18 4.17
C GLY A 662 -18.39 -35.55 4.04
N GLN A 663 -17.86 -34.95 5.10
CA GLN A 663 -16.51 -34.37 5.07
C GLN A 663 -15.43 -35.45 4.88
N SER A 664 -15.59 -36.60 5.54
CA SER A 664 -14.71 -37.76 5.32
C SER A 664 -14.80 -38.26 3.87
N ARG A 665 -16.00 -38.19 3.25
CA ARG A 665 -16.19 -38.59 1.84
C ARG A 665 -15.47 -37.64 0.88
N TRP A 666 -15.50 -36.34 1.13
CA TRP A 666 -14.77 -35.34 0.34
C TRP A 666 -13.25 -35.53 0.42
N LEU A 667 -12.74 -36.04 1.55
CA LEU A 667 -11.34 -36.45 1.71
C LEU A 667 -11.00 -37.81 1.06
N GLY A 668 -11.94 -38.42 0.32
CA GLY A 668 -11.75 -39.71 -0.35
C GLY A 668 -11.85 -40.94 0.57
N ILE A 669 -12.26 -40.79 1.82
CA ILE A 669 -12.37 -41.90 2.78
C ILE A 669 -13.72 -42.60 2.62
N ARG A 670 -13.69 -43.93 2.48
CA ARG A 670 -14.89 -44.79 2.48
C ARG A 670 -15.20 -45.29 3.90
N PRO A 671 -16.47 -45.62 4.22
CA PRO A 671 -16.83 -46.19 5.51
C PRO A 671 -16.06 -47.49 5.77
N LYS A 672 -15.49 -47.64 6.98
CA LYS A 672 -14.72 -48.81 7.40
C LYS A 672 -15.56 -49.64 8.37
N VAL A 673 -15.82 -50.90 8.02
CA VAL A 673 -16.58 -51.84 8.86
C VAL A 673 -15.65 -52.49 9.89
N ARG A 674 -16.10 -52.62 11.14
CA ARG A 674 -15.33 -53.26 12.22
C ARG A 674 -15.42 -54.79 12.11
N GLY A 675 -14.35 -55.49 12.47
CA GLY A 675 -14.30 -56.96 12.39
C GLY A 675 -15.38 -57.71 13.19
N VAL A 676 -15.84 -57.16 14.33
CA VAL A 676 -16.91 -57.75 15.15
C VAL A 676 -18.30 -57.70 14.46
N ALA A 677 -18.46 -56.81 13.47
CA ALA A 677 -19.70 -56.73 12.70
C ALA A 677 -19.71 -57.68 11.49
N MET A 678 -18.64 -58.45 11.29
CA MET A 678 -18.48 -59.36 10.15
C MET A 678 -18.73 -60.81 10.56
N ASN A 679 -18.91 -61.69 9.58
CA ASN A 679 -18.99 -63.13 9.84
C ASN A 679 -17.59 -63.71 10.15
N PRO A 680 -17.50 -64.86 10.82
CA PRO A 680 -16.22 -65.52 11.11
C PRO A 680 -15.35 -65.79 9.87
N CYS A 681 -15.98 -65.97 8.70
CA CYS A 681 -15.28 -66.16 7.42
C CYS A 681 -14.52 -64.92 6.93
N ASP A 682 -15.00 -63.72 7.29
CA ASP A 682 -14.49 -62.45 6.74
C ASP A 682 -13.44 -61.80 7.66
N HIS A 683 -13.56 -61.99 8.97
CA HIS A 683 -12.63 -61.44 9.94
C HIS A 683 -12.42 -62.39 11.12
N PRO A 684 -11.19 -62.52 11.66
CA PRO A 684 -10.92 -63.31 12.87
C PRO A 684 -11.62 -62.85 14.17
N HIS A 685 -12.43 -61.79 14.11
CA HIS A 685 -13.23 -61.27 15.23
C HIS A 685 -14.73 -61.39 14.94
N GLY A 686 -15.11 -62.00 13.81
CA GLY A 686 -16.50 -62.11 13.39
C GLY A 686 -17.23 -63.25 14.10
N GLY A 687 -18.56 -63.19 14.05
CA GLY A 687 -19.49 -64.16 14.66
C GLY A 687 -19.92 -63.86 16.10
N GLY A 688 -20.59 -64.84 16.71
CA GLY A 688 -21.19 -64.75 18.04
C GLY A 688 -22.69 -64.38 18.00
N GLU A 689 -23.45 -64.82 19.00
CA GLU A 689 -24.89 -64.54 19.19
C GLU A 689 -25.12 -63.17 19.87
N GLY A 690 -24.26 -62.20 19.55
CA GLY A 690 -24.18 -60.91 20.24
C GLY A 690 -22.78 -60.29 20.12
N LYS A 691 -22.53 -59.18 20.83
CA LYS A 691 -21.23 -58.50 20.81
C LYS A 691 -20.16 -59.34 21.54
N SER A 692 -19.52 -60.25 20.82
CA SER A 692 -18.38 -61.03 21.30
C SER A 692 -17.18 -60.80 20.38
N LYS A 693 -15.97 -60.70 20.96
CA LYS A 693 -14.73 -60.45 20.19
C LYS A 693 -13.71 -61.58 20.30
N SER A 694 -13.67 -62.26 21.45
CA SER A 694 -12.71 -63.32 21.80
C SER A 694 -13.17 -64.04 23.09
N SER A 695 -12.85 -65.34 23.23
CA SER A 695 -13.02 -66.14 24.46
C SER A 695 -12.05 -65.68 25.57
N GLY A 696 -12.39 -65.87 26.86
CA GLY A 696 -11.54 -65.44 27.99
C GLY A 696 -10.18 -66.15 28.07
N SER A 697 -10.11 -67.45 27.76
CA SER A 697 -8.88 -68.26 27.86
C SER A 697 -8.21 -68.50 26.50
N ARG A 698 -9.00 -68.69 25.43
CA ARG A 698 -8.50 -68.92 24.06
C ARG A 698 -8.49 -67.65 23.20
N GLY A 699 -8.80 -66.51 23.80
CA GLY A 699 -8.96 -65.23 23.11
C GLY A 699 -7.66 -64.72 22.53
N ARG A 700 -7.62 -64.61 21.20
CA ARG A 700 -6.53 -63.89 20.54
C ARG A 700 -6.65 -62.41 20.87
N THR A 701 -5.49 -61.74 21.00
CA THR A 701 -5.40 -60.28 21.06
C THR A 701 -6.09 -59.69 19.83
N SER A 702 -6.52 -58.42 19.87
CA SER A 702 -7.12 -57.78 18.70
C SER A 702 -6.20 -57.87 17.47
N VAL A 703 -6.63 -58.61 16.45
CA VAL A 703 -5.90 -58.85 15.20
C VAL A 703 -6.45 -58.06 14.01
N SER A 704 -5.64 -57.95 12.96
CA SER A 704 -6.03 -57.49 11.64
C SER A 704 -6.85 -58.55 10.88
N PRO A 705 -7.44 -58.21 9.72
CA PRO A 705 -8.12 -59.19 8.85
C PRO A 705 -7.23 -60.37 8.45
N TRP A 706 -5.90 -60.16 8.40
CA TRP A 706 -4.91 -61.20 8.09
C TRP A 706 -4.37 -61.94 9.33
N GLY A 707 -5.06 -61.84 10.47
CA GLY A 707 -4.71 -62.55 11.70
C GLY A 707 -3.44 -62.06 12.40
N LYS A 708 -2.89 -60.90 12.00
CA LYS A 708 -1.71 -60.32 12.65
C LYS A 708 -2.13 -59.48 13.86
N PRO A 709 -1.55 -59.65 15.06
CA PRO A 709 -1.87 -58.83 16.21
C PRO A 709 -1.61 -57.34 15.95
N CYS A 710 -2.54 -56.47 16.35
CA CYS A 710 -2.46 -55.02 16.16
C CYS A 710 -2.20 -54.23 17.45
N LYS A 711 -2.18 -54.92 18.60
CA LYS A 711 -1.91 -54.37 19.93
C LYS A 711 -0.76 -55.12 20.59
N GLY A 712 -0.19 -54.58 21.67
CA GLY A 712 0.87 -55.26 22.44
C GLY A 712 2.26 -55.20 21.78
N GLY A 713 2.52 -54.22 20.91
CA GLY A 713 3.86 -54.00 20.35
C GLY A 713 4.29 -54.97 19.24
N TYR A 714 3.35 -55.69 18.62
CA TYR A 714 3.60 -56.52 17.44
C TYR A 714 4.18 -55.66 16.30
N LYS A 715 5.32 -56.08 15.74
CA LYS A 715 6.04 -55.37 14.68
C LYS A 715 6.07 -56.23 13.42
N SER A 716 5.39 -55.78 12.36
CA SER A 716 5.37 -56.47 11.06
C SER A 716 6.69 -56.35 10.29
N ALA A 717 7.48 -55.32 10.57
CA ALA A 717 8.84 -55.20 10.04
C ALA A 717 9.77 -56.18 10.78
N SER A 718 10.60 -56.91 10.01
CA SER A 718 11.61 -57.83 10.56
C SER A 718 12.37 -57.17 11.70
N VAL A 719 12.23 -57.76 12.90
CA VAL A 719 12.96 -57.35 14.11
C VAL A 719 14.46 -57.24 13.80
N LYS A 720 14.98 -58.09 12.90
CA LYS A 720 16.37 -58.06 12.40
C LYS A 720 16.74 -56.72 11.75
N LYS A 721 15.88 -56.13 10.90
CA LYS A 721 16.16 -54.83 10.24
C LYS A 721 16.14 -53.67 11.23
N LYS A 722 15.23 -53.70 12.21
CA LYS A 722 15.18 -52.68 13.27
C LYS A 722 16.35 -52.82 14.24
N LYS A 723 16.67 -54.04 14.69
CA LYS A 723 17.84 -54.35 15.54
C LYS A 723 19.16 -53.97 14.84
N LYS A 724 19.31 -54.27 13.55
CA LYS A 724 20.50 -53.85 12.77
C LYS A 724 20.64 -52.32 12.68
N ARG A 725 19.53 -51.59 12.48
CA ARG A 725 19.54 -50.11 12.46
C ARG A 725 19.78 -49.50 13.85
N LEU A 726 19.29 -50.15 14.91
CA LEU A 726 19.52 -49.76 16.30
C LEU A 726 20.98 -50.02 16.72
N ALA A 727 21.53 -51.19 16.40
CA ALA A 727 22.94 -51.52 16.66
C ALA A 727 23.89 -50.59 15.89
N ALA A 728 23.55 -50.21 14.66
CA ALA A 728 24.30 -49.19 13.91
C ALA A 728 24.15 -47.75 14.49
N ARG A 729 23.19 -47.54 15.39
CA ARG A 729 23.03 -46.29 16.17
C ARG A 729 23.92 -46.31 17.41
N GLU A 730 24.05 -47.47 18.06
CA GLU A 730 24.90 -47.68 19.24
C GLU A 730 26.39 -47.70 18.88
N ALA A 731 26.79 -48.36 17.78
CA ALA A 731 28.18 -48.41 17.32
C ALA A 731 28.74 -47.08 16.75
N LYS A 732 27.96 -45.99 16.83
CA LYS A 732 28.32 -44.63 16.37
C LYS A 732 28.11 -43.55 17.43
N MET A 733 27.61 -43.93 18.61
CA MET A 733 27.85 -43.18 19.84
C MET A 733 29.26 -43.51 20.31
#